data_AF-A0A1X0RP55-F1
#
_entry.id   AF-A0A1X0RP55-F1
#
_cell.length_a   1.000
_cell.length_b   1.000
_cell.length_c   1.000
_cell.angle_alpha   90.00
_cell.angle_beta   90.00
_cell.angle_gamma   90.00
#
_symmetry.space_group_name_H-M   'P 1'
#
loop_
_entity.id
_entity.type
_entity.pdbx_description
1 polymer ?
#
loop_
_entity_poly.entity_id
_entity_poly.type
_entity_poly.pdbx_seq_one_letter_code
_entity_poly.pdbx_strand_id
1 'polypeptide(L)'
;MADTGSGHAGTPNLTWVNVAIASTFILVNGAISVALGLKLEKTLIIAAIRCLVQLTIMGFILEDVFKTRSPALVMLMACVLILLGAYETVYNKSKQSYRGMFISVLLSSGISTLVIGIIGSRWAMKQNPFWIPEVFIPTMGMLLGNAMSGMAVALSSCLSSVSNQKEQIETYLAFGASRWEAGQSIAVEAVRLSMLPTINQMSVIGLIAIPGMMTGQILGGAPVSNAVKYQQIIMFLISASTALGVLSAVIACVRVLIDSRHRLRPERIINGRASLLQDIKQTIISLWRGFIYVFCCLAKAKKKQTIDVDDDDEQQDEQLPESAQDLRVRKFIVQNYRHVFKSKENIHRAFNRKEISINGCPTEETRRLNAGDIIEINYNKSIEEAERLETIPIDILYQDEHLAVVWKPPGQNSAVFEKAIHHNTAEIDSKGNKQKIWCINDIQKAASGLILVAKSERVKELLMESYMNDKINFTMRVICHGRIDTTVISDLFCLDQSDKAQESKVNPKDVLKSIDIISATRSNHAQYITTLDLHLRSPLSSLQLRKLFFFQSKHPIIGESAYTKLLHVNKDKGLYASIIHVSFLHPIKGTQVQVTGNEPQKFAMMREREFKFYQKKIERENEAMKKAGIDVSEQMDRENGQLLAYVLGQKDFFNLTFKVTKDCLIPRPASETLVKAAIDFIKDRNGIRLIDIGTGCGNLVISIMANLPSSAITSAVAIDISDAALAVAKENGEAILGKDRSKRIEWRNQSMSDVADGKVYDILVCNPPYLDYNQISKRKVQMADLGQEPHTALFAEDGGFKWYNVLSEIAPNIVKDEGRVILECGKGILQQVLDIWAGWEQEAIYKDVQGWDRCIVLKRTT
;
A
#
# COMPACT_ATOMS: atom_id res chain seq x y z
N MET A 1 -75.68 -4.78 -10.16
CA MET A 1 -75.32 -5.09 -8.75
C MET A 1 -73.99 -5.84 -8.77
N ALA A 2 -72.97 -5.21 -8.20
CA ALA A 2 -71.66 -5.71 -7.77
C ALA A 2 -70.98 -6.84 -8.59
N ASP A 3 -70.04 -6.44 -9.46
CA ASP A 3 -68.91 -7.29 -9.84
C ASP A 3 -67.75 -6.92 -8.90
N THR A 4 -67.41 -7.83 -7.99
CA THR A 4 -66.41 -7.62 -6.94
C THR A 4 -65.01 -7.68 -7.52
N GLY A 5 -64.28 -6.58 -7.39
CA GLY A 5 -62.92 -6.43 -7.86
C GLY A 5 -61.91 -7.43 -7.27
N SER A 6 -61.05 -7.93 -8.14
CA SER A 6 -59.70 -8.37 -7.80
C SER A 6 -58.74 -7.90 -8.90
N GLY A 7 -58.40 -6.61 -8.86
CA GLY A 7 -57.45 -6.01 -9.79
C GLY A 7 -56.04 -6.57 -9.62
N HIS A 8 -55.72 -7.63 -10.35
CA HIS A 8 -54.33 -8.03 -10.60
C HIS A 8 -53.85 -7.24 -11.83
N ALA A 9 -52.97 -6.26 -11.61
CA ALA A 9 -52.28 -5.59 -12.71
C ALA A 9 -51.44 -6.63 -13.46
N GLY A 10 -51.93 -7.09 -14.62
CA GLY A 10 -51.25 -8.09 -15.44
C GLY A 10 -49.87 -7.60 -15.87
N THR A 11 -48.88 -8.48 -15.78
CA THR A 11 -47.51 -8.23 -16.26
C THR A 11 -47.55 -7.82 -17.74
N PRO A 12 -46.86 -6.74 -18.16
CA PRO A 12 -46.89 -6.27 -19.54
C PRO A 12 -46.34 -7.33 -20.50
N ASN A 13 -47.03 -7.57 -21.61
CA ASN A 13 -46.62 -8.53 -22.64
C ASN A 13 -45.50 -7.91 -23.50
N LEU A 14 -44.25 -8.32 -23.25
CA LEU A 14 -43.06 -7.75 -23.90
C LEU A 14 -42.72 -8.51 -25.20
N THR A 15 -42.53 -7.77 -26.29
CA THR A 15 -42.11 -8.33 -27.59
C THR A 15 -40.61 -8.12 -27.84
N TRP A 16 -40.05 -8.84 -28.82
CA TRP A 16 -38.65 -8.65 -29.27
C TRP A 16 -38.35 -7.22 -29.73
N VAL A 17 -39.35 -6.46 -30.16
CA VAL A 17 -39.20 -5.03 -30.51
C VAL A 17 -38.78 -4.20 -29.30
N ASN A 18 -39.32 -4.49 -28.11
CA ASN A 18 -38.96 -3.78 -26.89
C ASN A 18 -37.48 -4.03 -26.51
N VAL A 19 -37.01 -5.26 -26.71
CA VAL A 19 -35.60 -5.63 -26.50
C VAL A 19 -34.70 -4.90 -27.52
N ALA A 20 -35.13 -4.79 -28.78
CA ALA A 20 -34.40 -4.04 -29.81
C ALA A 20 -34.30 -2.55 -29.47
N ILE A 21 -35.40 -1.92 -29.05
CA ILE A 21 -35.41 -0.52 -28.61
C ILE A 21 -34.41 -0.30 -27.47
N ALA A 22 -34.44 -1.14 -26.43
CA ALA A 22 -33.50 -1.04 -25.31
C ALA A 22 -32.03 -1.24 -25.74
N SER A 23 -31.78 -2.11 -26.72
CA SER A 23 -30.44 -2.38 -27.25
C SER A 23 -29.83 -1.16 -27.96
N THR A 24 -30.66 -0.25 -28.48
CA THR A 24 -30.19 1.00 -29.13
C THR A 24 -29.38 1.89 -28.18
N PHE A 25 -29.68 1.89 -26.87
CA PHE A 25 -28.91 2.67 -25.88
C PHE A 25 -27.46 2.17 -25.73
N ILE A 26 -27.22 0.86 -25.95
CA ILE A 26 -25.85 0.32 -25.94
C ILE A 26 -25.07 0.81 -27.17
N LEU A 27 -25.74 0.94 -28.32
CA LEU A 27 -25.13 1.51 -29.54
C LEU A 27 -24.75 2.98 -29.34
N VAL A 28 -25.59 3.76 -28.64
CA VAL A 28 -25.27 5.15 -28.27
C VAL A 28 -24.02 5.21 -27.39
N ASN A 29 -23.91 4.34 -26.38
CA ASN A 29 -22.69 4.25 -25.55
C ASN A 29 -21.45 3.85 -26.37
N GLY A 30 -21.62 2.97 -27.37
CA GLY A 30 -20.58 2.63 -28.33
C GLY A 30 -20.12 3.84 -29.15
N ALA A 31 -21.07 4.63 -29.66
CA ALA A 31 -20.77 5.85 -30.41
C ALA A 31 -20.04 6.90 -29.55
N ILE A 32 -20.46 7.07 -28.29
CA ILE A 32 -19.78 7.96 -27.33
C ILE A 32 -18.36 7.45 -27.02
N SER A 33 -18.16 6.13 -26.86
CA SER A 33 -16.83 5.53 -26.68
C SER A 33 -15.89 5.84 -27.84
N VAL A 34 -16.40 5.80 -29.08
CA VAL A 34 -15.63 6.15 -30.27
C VAL A 34 -15.32 7.65 -30.30
N ALA A 35 -16.32 8.49 -30.02
CA ALA A 35 -16.14 9.95 -29.99
C ALA A 35 -15.12 10.42 -28.94
N LEU A 36 -15.04 9.72 -27.80
CA LEU A 36 -14.12 10.02 -26.71
C LEU A 36 -12.81 9.20 -26.76
N GLY A 37 -12.64 8.32 -27.75
CA GLY A 37 -11.42 7.50 -27.90
C GLY A 37 -11.19 6.45 -26.80
N LEU A 38 -12.25 5.96 -26.14
CA LEU A 38 -12.16 5.06 -24.97
C LEU A 38 -11.82 3.61 -25.32
N LYS A 39 -11.95 3.20 -26.60
CA LYS A 39 -11.70 1.83 -27.10
C LYS A 39 -12.56 0.75 -26.42
N LEU A 40 -13.75 1.10 -25.94
CA LEU A 40 -14.68 0.18 -25.28
C LEU A 40 -15.76 -0.37 -26.22
N GLU A 41 -15.91 0.18 -27.43
CA GLU A 41 -17.02 -0.11 -28.35
C GLU A 41 -17.14 -1.59 -28.70
N LYS A 42 -16.03 -2.26 -29.03
CA LYS A 42 -16.03 -3.71 -29.33
C LYS A 42 -16.39 -4.52 -28.08
N THR A 43 -15.87 -4.14 -26.93
CA THR A 43 -16.11 -4.84 -25.65
C THR A 43 -17.58 -4.75 -25.24
N LEU A 44 -18.21 -3.57 -25.38
CA LEU A 44 -19.62 -3.36 -25.07
C LEU A 44 -20.54 -4.16 -25.99
N ILE A 45 -20.27 -4.17 -27.29
CA ILE A 45 -21.08 -4.93 -28.27
C ILE A 45 -20.97 -6.44 -28.01
N ILE A 46 -19.75 -6.95 -27.80
CA ILE A 46 -19.54 -8.38 -27.49
C ILE A 46 -20.27 -8.75 -26.19
N ALA A 47 -20.20 -7.90 -25.16
CA ALA A 47 -20.90 -8.14 -23.90
C ALA A 47 -22.43 -8.14 -24.07
N ALA A 48 -22.99 -7.23 -24.88
CA ALA A 48 -24.41 -7.14 -25.15
C ALA A 48 -24.95 -8.36 -25.90
N ILE A 49 -24.25 -8.79 -26.97
CA ILE A 49 -24.62 -9.99 -27.73
C ILE A 49 -24.54 -11.23 -26.84
N ARG A 50 -23.46 -11.36 -26.05
CA ARG A 50 -23.30 -12.45 -25.10
C ARG A 50 -24.46 -12.48 -24.09
N CYS A 51 -24.86 -11.32 -23.55
CA CYS A 51 -25.98 -11.20 -22.62
C CYS A 51 -27.30 -11.68 -23.25
N LEU A 52 -27.62 -11.21 -24.48
CA LEU A 52 -28.84 -11.59 -25.20
C LEU A 52 -28.92 -13.11 -25.43
N VAL A 53 -27.84 -13.69 -25.96
CA VAL A 53 -27.77 -15.13 -26.27
C VAL A 53 -27.85 -15.94 -24.98
N GLN A 54 -27.09 -15.56 -23.93
CA GLN A 54 -27.06 -16.30 -22.67
C GLN A 54 -28.42 -16.29 -21.95
N LEU A 55 -29.09 -15.14 -21.85
CA LEU A 55 -30.40 -15.05 -21.21
C LEU A 55 -31.47 -15.82 -21.98
N THR A 56 -31.42 -15.81 -23.32
CA THR A 56 -32.36 -16.58 -24.16
C THR A 56 -32.17 -18.09 -23.96
N ILE A 57 -30.92 -18.57 -24.00
CA ILE A 57 -30.60 -19.98 -23.75
C ILE A 57 -31.02 -20.39 -22.33
N MET A 58 -30.73 -19.55 -21.33
CA MET A 58 -31.10 -19.81 -19.95
C MET A 58 -32.63 -19.92 -19.77
N GLY A 59 -33.42 -19.10 -20.48
CA GLY A 59 -34.88 -19.21 -20.48
C GLY A 59 -35.39 -20.58 -20.92
N PHE A 60 -34.85 -21.12 -22.03
CA PHE A 60 -35.21 -22.46 -22.51
C PHE A 60 -34.76 -23.57 -21.56
N ILE A 61 -33.53 -23.50 -21.06
CA ILE A 61 -32.97 -24.55 -20.18
C ILE A 61 -33.73 -24.60 -18.84
N LEU A 62 -34.03 -23.45 -18.23
CA LEU A 62 -34.67 -23.41 -16.91
C LEU A 62 -36.08 -23.99 -16.92
N GLU A 63 -36.83 -23.84 -18.01
CA GLU A 63 -38.20 -24.37 -18.09
C GLU A 63 -38.22 -25.90 -17.98
N ASP A 64 -37.34 -26.59 -18.70
CA ASP A 64 -37.24 -28.06 -18.67
C ASP A 64 -36.70 -28.57 -17.33
N VAL A 65 -35.77 -27.83 -16.73
CA VAL A 65 -35.18 -28.14 -15.41
C VAL A 65 -36.23 -28.04 -14.31
N PHE A 66 -37.07 -27.01 -14.35
CA PHE A 66 -38.13 -26.79 -13.35
C PHE A 66 -39.23 -27.87 -13.45
N LYS A 67 -39.54 -28.35 -14.66
CA LYS A 67 -40.50 -29.45 -14.87
C LYS A 67 -40.01 -30.80 -14.32
N THR A 68 -38.71 -31.08 -14.44
CA THR A 68 -38.13 -32.41 -14.12
C THR A 68 -37.99 -32.68 -12.61
N ARG A 69 -37.86 -31.63 -11.77
CA ARG A 69 -37.77 -31.70 -10.29
C ARG A 69 -36.81 -32.76 -9.70
N SER A 70 -35.74 -33.11 -10.42
CA SER A 70 -34.77 -34.11 -9.97
C SER A 70 -33.58 -33.46 -9.23
N PRO A 71 -33.18 -33.95 -8.04
CA PRO A 71 -32.10 -33.34 -7.25
C PRO A 71 -30.74 -33.47 -7.96
N ALA A 72 -30.52 -34.58 -8.68
CA ALA A 72 -29.28 -34.80 -9.42
C ALA A 72 -29.07 -33.74 -10.51
N LEU A 73 -30.14 -33.33 -11.21
CA LEU A 73 -30.07 -32.35 -12.29
C LEU A 73 -29.87 -30.93 -11.75
N VAL A 74 -30.49 -30.59 -10.61
CA VAL A 74 -30.26 -29.31 -9.92
C VAL A 74 -28.82 -29.20 -9.43
N MET A 75 -28.27 -30.26 -8.85
CA MET A 75 -26.87 -30.29 -8.40
C MET A 75 -25.90 -30.25 -9.58
N LEU A 76 -26.20 -30.96 -10.67
CA LEU A 76 -25.42 -30.90 -11.91
C LEU A 76 -25.39 -29.46 -12.46
N MET A 77 -26.54 -28.78 -12.50
CA MET A 77 -26.63 -27.39 -12.93
C MET A 77 -25.80 -26.47 -12.02
N ALA A 78 -25.88 -26.64 -10.71
CA ALA A 78 -25.07 -25.88 -9.76
C ALA A 78 -23.56 -26.09 -10.00
N CYS A 79 -23.13 -27.33 -10.24
CA CYS A 79 -21.75 -27.65 -10.61
C CYS A 79 -21.32 -26.97 -11.93
N VAL A 80 -22.18 -27.00 -12.96
CA VAL A 80 -21.91 -26.33 -14.24
C VAL A 80 -21.77 -24.82 -14.06
N LEU A 81 -22.66 -24.19 -13.27
CA LEU A 81 -22.57 -22.76 -12.97
C LEU A 81 -21.24 -22.44 -12.27
N ILE A 82 -20.86 -23.20 -11.24
CA ILE A 82 -19.60 -23.01 -10.50
C ILE A 82 -18.39 -23.14 -11.44
N LEU A 83 -18.38 -24.13 -12.33
CA LEU A 83 -17.30 -24.34 -13.30
C LEU A 83 -17.18 -23.17 -14.29
N LEU A 84 -18.31 -22.71 -14.84
CA LEU A 84 -18.35 -21.53 -15.73
C LEU A 84 -17.92 -20.25 -14.99
N GLY A 85 -18.32 -20.09 -13.73
CA GLY A 85 -17.90 -18.96 -12.89
C GLY A 85 -16.41 -18.95 -12.62
N ALA A 86 -15.82 -20.11 -12.29
CA ALA A 86 -14.38 -20.25 -12.11
C ALA A 86 -13.61 -19.96 -13.42
N TYR A 87 -14.12 -20.46 -14.55
CA TYR A 87 -13.57 -20.19 -15.87
C TYR A 87 -13.54 -18.68 -16.18
N GLU A 88 -14.68 -18.01 -16.01
CA GLU A 88 -14.80 -16.56 -16.29
C GLU A 88 -13.89 -15.73 -15.37
N THR A 89 -13.79 -16.10 -14.09
CA THR A 89 -12.94 -15.40 -13.10
C THR A 89 -11.47 -15.43 -13.52
N VAL A 90 -10.97 -16.60 -13.91
CA VAL A 90 -9.54 -16.81 -14.16
C VAL A 90 -9.13 -16.39 -15.57
N TYR A 91 -9.89 -16.80 -16.59
CA TYR A 91 -9.47 -16.62 -17.99
C TYR A 91 -9.94 -15.31 -18.63
N ASN A 92 -11.08 -14.76 -18.20
CA ASN A 92 -11.66 -13.56 -18.81
C ASN A 92 -11.50 -12.30 -17.96
N LYS A 93 -11.59 -12.40 -16.63
CA LYS A 93 -11.48 -11.23 -15.73
C LYS A 93 -10.07 -10.95 -15.21
N SER A 94 -9.26 -11.98 -14.98
CA SER A 94 -7.93 -11.78 -14.38
C SER A 94 -6.85 -11.39 -15.39
N LYS A 95 -6.15 -10.28 -15.14
CA LYS A 95 -5.02 -9.82 -15.97
C LYS A 95 -3.69 -10.50 -15.63
N GLN A 96 -3.55 -10.93 -14.38
CA GLN A 96 -2.40 -11.68 -13.86
C GLN A 96 -2.90 -13.02 -13.34
N SER A 97 -2.12 -14.08 -13.48
CA SER A 97 -2.51 -15.40 -13.00
C SER A 97 -1.33 -16.10 -12.35
N TYR A 98 -1.62 -17.21 -11.66
CA TYR A 98 -0.59 -18.10 -11.14
C TYR A 98 -0.97 -19.55 -11.45
N ARG A 99 0.02 -20.44 -11.42
CA ARG A 99 -0.20 -21.85 -11.74
C ARG A 99 -1.16 -22.51 -10.74
N GLY A 100 -2.26 -23.08 -11.25
CA GLY A 100 -3.31 -23.71 -10.43
C GLY A 100 -4.40 -22.75 -9.93
N MET A 101 -4.42 -21.49 -10.40
CA MET A 101 -5.45 -20.51 -10.04
C MET A 101 -6.87 -20.99 -10.34
N PHE A 102 -7.09 -21.70 -11.46
CA PHE A 102 -8.41 -22.27 -11.80
C PHE A 102 -8.93 -23.22 -10.72
N ILE A 103 -8.10 -24.17 -10.27
CA ILE A 103 -8.48 -25.15 -9.24
C ILE A 103 -8.74 -24.44 -7.91
N SER A 104 -7.88 -23.47 -7.55
CA SER A 104 -8.08 -22.68 -6.33
C SER A 104 -9.41 -21.93 -6.36
N VAL A 105 -9.74 -21.25 -7.44
CA VAL A 105 -10.99 -20.50 -7.58
C VAL A 105 -12.20 -21.44 -7.63
N LEU A 106 -12.08 -22.58 -8.32
CA LEU A 106 -13.13 -23.59 -8.38
C LEU A 106 -13.48 -24.14 -6.99
N LEU A 107 -12.47 -24.50 -6.20
CA LEU A 107 -12.68 -24.99 -4.84
C LEU A 107 -13.21 -23.89 -3.91
N SER A 108 -12.62 -22.68 -3.97
CA SER A 108 -13.07 -21.54 -3.17
C SER A 108 -14.52 -21.15 -3.44
N SER A 109 -14.89 -21.01 -4.71
CA SER A 109 -16.25 -20.66 -5.12
C SER A 109 -17.23 -21.80 -4.89
N GLY A 110 -16.84 -23.05 -5.15
CA GLY A 110 -17.68 -24.23 -4.93
C GLY A 110 -18.00 -24.43 -3.46
N ILE A 111 -16.99 -24.39 -2.58
CA ILE A 111 -17.19 -24.54 -1.14
C ILE A 111 -18.03 -23.37 -0.60
N SER A 112 -17.71 -22.14 -0.96
CA SER A 112 -18.45 -20.99 -0.42
C SER A 112 -19.90 -20.95 -0.87
N THR A 113 -20.16 -21.12 -2.16
CA THR A 113 -21.52 -21.00 -2.71
C THR A 113 -22.39 -22.21 -2.37
N LEU A 114 -21.86 -23.45 -2.39
CA LEU A 114 -22.65 -24.63 -2.05
C LEU A 114 -22.97 -24.68 -0.55
N VAL A 115 -22.00 -24.41 0.33
CA VAL A 115 -22.25 -24.43 1.78
C VAL A 115 -23.28 -23.37 2.16
N ILE A 116 -23.08 -22.12 1.73
CA ILE A 116 -24.00 -21.02 2.03
C ILE A 116 -25.34 -21.21 1.32
N GLY A 117 -25.35 -21.70 0.08
CA GLY A 117 -26.57 -21.94 -0.71
C GLY A 117 -27.45 -23.04 -0.11
N ILE A 118 -26.86 -24.17 0.29
CA ILE A 118 -27.59 -25.30 0.91
C ILE A 118 -28.11 -24.90 2.30
N ILE A 119 -27.26 -24.32 3.15
CA ILE A 119 -27.67 -23.89 4.50
C ILE A 119 -28.72 -22.78 4.40
N GLY A 120 -28.49 -21.78 3.55
CA GLY A 120 -29.40 -20.65 3.34
C GLY A 120 -30.76 -21.11 2.82
N SER A 121 -30.79 -22.03 1.86
CA SER A 121 -32.06 -22.53 1.32
C SER A 121 -32.80 -23.39 2.33
N ARG A 122 -32.10 -24.28 3.03
CA ARG A 122 -32.72 -25.22 3.99
C ARG A 122 -33.21 -24.54 5.28
N TRP A 123 -32.43 -23.60 5.82
CA TRP A 123 -32.66 -23.01 7.15
C TRP A 123 -33.16 -21.57 7.06
N ALA A 124 -32.50 -20.70 6.29
CA ALA A 124 -32.88 -19.29 6.23
C ALA A 124 -34.18 -19.08 5.45
N MET A 125 -34.32 -19.75 4.29
CA MET A 125 -35.53 -19.69 3.47
C MET A 125 -36.57 -20.76 3.82
N LYS A 126 -36.26 -21.64 4.78
CA LYS A 126 -37.13 -22.74 5.26
C LYS A 126 -37.71 -23.60 4.13
N GLN A 127 -36.93 -23.84 3.07
CA GLN A 127 -37.35 -24.64 1.93
C GLN A 127 -37.14 -26.14 2.20
N ASN A 128 -38.20 -26.92 2.05
CA ASN A 128 -38.20 -28.37 2.19
C ASN A 128 -38.83 -29.00 0.94
N PRO A 129 -38.04 -29.70 0.09
CA PRO A 129 -36.60 -29.88 0.17
C PRO A 129 -35.80 -28.62 -0.19
N PHE A 130 -34.51 -28.56 0.15
CA PHE A 130 -33.69 -27.36 -0.10
C PHE A 130 -33.38 -27.12 -1.58
N TRP A 131 -33.49 -28.16 -2.42
CA TRP A 131 -33.12 -28.16 -3.84
C TRP A 131 -34.29 -27.81 -4.77
N ILE A 132 -35.29 -27.06 -4.28
CA ILE A 132 -36.40 -26.58 -5.13
C ILE A 132 -35.81 -25.75 -6.28
N PRO A 133 -35.91 -26.22 -7.54
CA PRO A 133 -35.19 -25.63 -8.68
C PRO A 133 -35.42 -24.12 -8.85
N GLU A 134 -36.67 -23.68 -8.67
CA GLU A 134 -37.16 -22.32 -8.88
C GLU A 134 -36.52 -21.31 -7.91
N VAL A 135 -36.07 -21.77 -6.74
CA VAL A 135 -35.44 -20.93 -5.71
C VAL A 135 -33.92 -21.17 -5.67
N PHE A 136 -33.50 -22.43 -5.71
CA PHE A 136 -32.11 -22.81 -5.51
C PHE A 136 -31.21 -22.38 -6.67
N ILE A 137 -31.61 -22.61 -7.93
CA ILE A 137 -30.77 -22.28 -9.09
C ILE A 137 -30.56 -20.76 -9.22
N PRO A 138 -31.61 -19.91 -9.16
CA PRO A 138 -31.42 -18.45 -9.16
C PRO A 138 -30.60 -17.96 -7.97
N THR A 139 -30.81 -18.53 -6.77
CA THR A 139 -30.00 -18.18 -5.59
C THR A 139 -28.54 -18.50 -5.84
N MET A 140 -28.21 -19.70 -6.31
CA MET A 140 -26.83 -20.08 -6.65
C MET A 140 -26.21 -19.16 -7.70
N GLY A 141 -26.97 -18.80 -8.74
CA GLY A 141 -26.53 -17.83 -9.75
C GLY A 141 -26.18 -16.46 -9.17
N MET A 142 -27.02 -15.92 -8.27
CA MET A 142 -26.77 -14.64 -7.60
C MET A 142 -25.58 -14.71 -6.63
N LEU A 143 -25.47 -15.79 -5.85
CA LEU A 143 -24.34 -16.00 -4.93
C LEU A 143 -23.02 -16.07 -5.71
N LEU A 144 -22.99 -16.86 -6.78
CA LEU A 144 -21.80 -17.06 -7.61
C LEU A 144 -21.41 -15.80 -8.38
N GLY A 145 -22.36 -15.07 -8.97
CA GLY A 145 -22.07 -13.87 -9.76
C GLY A 145 -21.39 -12.76 -8.94
N ASN A 146 -21.86 -12.55 -7.71
CA ASN A 146 -21.28 -11.59 -6.78
C ASN A 146 -19.93 -12.10 -6.23
N ALA A 147 -19.86 -13.37 -5.80
CA ALA A 147 -18.62 -13.96 -5.30
C ALA A 147 -17.51 -13.95 -6.37
N MET A 148 -17.83 -14.26 -7.63
CA MET A 148 -16.91 -14.19 -8.78
C MET A 148 -16.31 -12.80 -8.94
N SER A 149 -17.14 -11.76 -8.89
CA SER A 149 -16.67 -10.39 -9.07
C SER A 149 -15.78 -9.95 -7.91
N GLY A 150 -16.13 -10.32 -6.68
CA GLY A 150 -15.27 -10.13 -5.51
C GLY A 150 -13.94 -10.86 -5.63
N MET A 151 -13.95 -12.17 -5.98
CA MET A 151 -12.73 -12.97 -6.12
C MET A 151 -11.80 -12.44 -7.22
N ALA A 152 -12.34 -11.98 -8.36
CA ALA A 152 -11.51 -11.40 -9.43
C ALA A 152 -10.75 -10.15 -8.94
N VAL A 153 -11.44 -9.25 -8.23
CA VAL A 153 -10.81 -8.05 -7.64
C VAL A 153 -9.80 -8.42 -6.56
N ALA A 154 -10.16 -9.36 -5.67
CA ALA A 154 -9.30 -9.81 -4.59
C ALA A 154 -7.99 -10.44 -5.09
N LEU A 155 -8.09 -11.33 -6.08
CA LEU A 155 -6.93 -12.02 -6.67
C LEU A 155 -6.04 -11.04 -7.44
N SER A 156 -6.63 -10.14 -8.24
CA SER A 156 -5.86 -9.11 -8.95
C SER A 156 -5.17 -8.15 -7.98
N SER A 157 -5.84 -7.75 -6.90
CA SER A 157 -5.26 -6.90 -5.86
C SER A 157 -4.14 -7.64 -5.12
N CYS A 158 -4.34 -8.89 -4.74
CA CYS A 158 -3.33 -9.71 -4.06
C CYS A 158 -2.09 -9.91 -4.94
N LEU A 159 -2.25 -10.29 -6.21
CA LEU A 159 -1.14 -10.50 -7.14
C LEU A 159 -0.37 -9.20 -7.41
N SER A 160 -1.07 -8.09 -7.63
CA SER A 160 -0.44 -6.78 -7.82
C SER A 160 0.27 -6.29 -6.56
N SER A 161 -0.31 -6.48 -5.38
CA SER A 161 0.29 -6.07 -4.10
C SER A 161 1.55 -6.87 -3.80
N VAL A 162 1.56 -8.17 -4.06
CA VAL A 162 2.77 -8.99 -3.91
C VAL A 162 3.87 -8.55 -4.89
N SER A 163 3.51 -8.20 -6.13
CA SER A 163 4.47 -7.68 -7.10
C SER A 163 5.04 -6.31 -6.70
N ASN A 164 4.22 -5.43 -6.12
CA ASN A 164 4.61 -4.07 -5.76
C ASN A 164 5.34 -3.98 -4.41
N GLN A 165 5.00 -4.85 -3.46
CA GLN A 165 5.55 -4.85 -2.09
C GLN A 165 6.51 -6.00 -1.85
N LYS A 166 7.11 -6.56 -2.91
CA LYS A 166 8.01 -7.72 -2.86
C LYS A 166 9.10 -7.58 -1.79
N GLU A 167 9.80 -6.43 -1.79
CA GLU A 167 10.92 -6.17 -0.87
C GLU A 167 10.46 -6.13 0.60
N GLN A 168 9.27 -5.59 0.85
CA GLN A 168 8.71 -5.53 2.20
C GLN A 168 8.34 -6.93 2.73
N ILE A 169 7.74 -7.78 1.88
CA ILE A 169 7.42 -9.17 2.25
C ILE A 169 8.70 -9.97 2.51
N GLU A 170 9.70 -9.84 1.64
CA GLU A 170 11.01 -10.48 1.83
C GLU A 170 11.71 -10.02 3.11
N THR A 171 11.55 -8.74 3.47
CA THR A 171 12.05 -8.20 4.74
C THR A 171 11.37 -8.86 5.94
N TYR A 172 10.03 -8.95 5.95
CA TYR A 172 9.31 -9.64 7.02
C TYR A 172 9.74 -11.10 7.17
N LEU A 173 9.83 -11.83 6.05
CA LEU A 173 10.27 -13.23 6.04
C LEU A 173 11.73 -13.36 6.52
N ALA A 174 12.60 -12.41 6.19
CA ALA A 174 14.00 -12.39 6.64
C ALA A 174 14.13 -12.13 8.16
N PHE A 175 13.21 -11.37 8.75
CA PHE A 175 13.10 -11.20 10.21
C PHE A 175 12.43 -12.38 10.92
N GLY A 176 12.12 -13.47 10.20
CA GLY A 176 11.54 -14.68 10.76
C GLY A 176 10.01 -14.69 10.84
N ALA A 177 9.33 -13.73 10.19
CA ALA A 177 7.88 -13.71 10.16
C ALA A 177 7.32 -14.97 9.46
N SER A 178 6.21 -15.50 9.99
CA SER A 178 5.54 -16.64 9.38
C SER A 178 4.94 -16.26 8.02
N ARG A 179 4.62 -17.28 7.20
CA ARG A 179 3.99 -17.07 5.87
C ARG A 179 2.68 -16.29 5.96
N TRP A 180 2.00 -16.41 7.11
CA TRP A 180 0.75 -15.72 7.35
C TRP A 180 1.00 -14.28 7.79
N GLU A 181 1.93 -14.05 8.73
CA GLU A 181 2.31 -12.69 9.17
C GLU A 181 2.81 -11.83 8.00
N ALA A 182 3.71 -12.36 7.16
CA ALA A 182 4.24 -11.63 6.02
C ALA A 182 3.19 -11.35 4.93
N GLY A 183 2.16 -12.20 4.81
CA GLY A 183 1.08 -12.06 3.83
C GLY A 183 -0.18 -11.39 4.37
N GLN A 184 -0.28 -11.16 5.69
CA GLN A 184 -1.52 -10.74 6.35
C GLN A 184 -1.98 -9.36 5.88
N SER A 185 -1.07 -8.39 5.81
CA SER A 185 -1.38 -7.03 5.36
C SER A 185 -1.95 -7.03 3.93
N ILE A 186 -1.38 -7.84 3.05
CA ILE A 186 -1.80 -7.99 1.66
C ILE A 186 -3.15 -8.69 1.58
N ALA A 187 -3.35 -9.75 2.37
CA ALA A 187 -4.60 -10.48 2.41
C ALA A 187 -5.76 -9.59 2.93
N VAL A 188 -5.53 -8.85 4.01
CA VAL A 188 -6.52 -7.93 4.59
C VAL A 188 -6.91 -6.85 3.59
N GLU A 189 -5.94 -6.24 2.92
CA GLU A 189 -6.23 -5.18 1.95
C GLU A 189 -6.98 -5.73 0.72
N ALA A 190 -6.57 -6.89 0.19
CA ALA A 190 -7.25 -7.54 -0.93
C ALA A 190 -8.71 -7.91 -0.59
N VAL A 191 -8.94 -8.48 0.59
CA VAL A 191 -10.29 -8.80 1.10
C VAL A 191 -11.10 -7.52 1.24
N ARG A 192 -10.56 -6.49 1.90
CA ARG A 192 -11.24 -5.21 2.11
C ARG A 192 -11.68 -4.58 0.79
N LEU A 193 -10.76 -4.44 -0.16
CA LEU A 193 -11.04 -3.84 -1.48
C LEU A 193 -12.11 -4.60 -2.25
N SER A 194 -12.11 -5.94 -2.17
CA SER A 194 -13.10 -6.76 -2.86
C SER A 194 -14.49 -6.77 -2.22
N MET A 195 -14.60 -6.48 -0.92
CA MET A 195 -15.88 -6.45 -0.19
C MET A 195 -16.60 -5.10 -0.28
N LEU A 196 -15.88 -4.02 -0.63
CA LEU A 196 -16.47 -2.68 -0.75
C LEU A 196 -17.72 -2.63 -1.64
N PRO A 197 -17.76 -3.24 -2.84
CA PRO A 197 -18.97 -3.24 -3.66
C PRO A 197 -20.18 -3.88 -2.97
N THR A 198 -19.98 -5.03 -2.30
CA THR A 198 -21.05 -5.74 -1.59
C THR A 198 -21.58 -4.93 -0.41
N ILE A 199 -20.68 -4.29 0.36
CA ILE A 199 -21.05 -3.43 1.48
C ILE A 199 -21.82 -2.20 0.99
N ASN A 200 -21.32 -1.53 -0.05
CA ASN A 200 -21.98 -0.36 -0.64
C ASN A 200 -23.34 -0.72 -1.24
N GLN A 201 -23.47 -1.92 -1.83
CA GLN A 201 -24.76 -2.39 -2.33
C GLN A 201 -25.75 -2.61 -1.17
N MET A 202 -25.31 -3.18 -0.05
CA MET A 202 -26.16 -3.35 1.15
C MET A 202 -26.60 -2.02 1.75
N SER A 203 -25.76 -0.97 1.75
CA SER A 203 -26.14 0.34 2.30
C SER A 203 -27.16 1.10 1.44
N VAL A 204 -27.26 0.77 0.15
CA VAL A 204 -28.09 1.48 -0.84
C VAL A 204 -29.42 0.76 -1.08
N ILE A 205 -29.45 -0.58 -0.96
CA ILE A 205 -30.64 -1.40 -1.19
C ILE A 205 -31.77 -1.02 -0.21
N GLY A 206 -32.94 -0.74 -0.76
CA GLY A 206 -34.15 -0.39 0.00
C GLY A 206 -34.33 1.10 0.28
N LEU A 207 -33.28 1.92 0.14
CA LEU A 207 -33.37 3.39 0.25
C LEU A 207 -33.35 4.08 -1.12
N ILE A 208 -32.40 3.69 -1.98
CA ILE A 208 -32.20 4.30 -3.30
C ILE A 208 -32.53 3.30 -4.43
N ALA A 209 -32.22 2.02 -4.23
CA ALA A 209 -32.43 0.98 -5.23
C ALA A 209 -33.36 -0.12 -4.70
N ILE A 210 -34.42 -0.45 -5.46
CA ILE A 210 -35.27 -1.62 -5.21
C ILE A 210 -34.72 -2.80 -6.03
N PRO A 211 -34.30 -3.90 -5.40
CA PRO A 211 -33.74 -5.06 -6.11
C PRO A 211 -34.74 -5.68 -7.09
N GLY A 212 -34.25 -6.09 -8.27
CA GLY A 212 -35.10 -6.62 -9.34
C GLY A 212 -35.90 -7.87 -8.96
N MET A 213 -35.34 -8.78 -8.16
CA MET A 213 -36.08 -9.95 -7.65
C MET A 213 -37.23 -9.55 -6.72
N MET A 214 -37.01 -8.57 -5.84
CA MET A 214 -38.04 -8.06 -4.94
C MET A 214 -39.16 -7.38 -5.75
N THR A 215 -38.83 -6.54 -6.72
CA THR A 215 -39.80 -5.94 -7.64
C THR A 215 -40.56 -7.02 -8.42
N GLY A 216 -39.87 -8.05 -8.91
CA GLY A 216 -40.48 -9.18 -9.63
C GLY A 216 -41.48 -9.96 -8.77
N GLN A 217 -41.17 -10.21 -7.49
CA GLN A 217 -42.10 -10.85 -6.56
C GLN A 217 -43.31 -9.97 -6.25
N ILE A 218 -43.10 -8.66 -6.08
CA ILE A 218 -44.18 -7.69 -5.86
C ILE A 218 -45.09 -7.61 -7.09
N LEU A 219 -44.52 -7.51 -8.29
CA LEU A 219 -45.28 -7.53 -9.55
C LEU A 219 -45.98 -8.87 -9.79
N GLY A 220 -45.39 -9.97 -9.30
CA GLY A 220 -45.97 -11.31 -9.32
C GLY A 220 -47.03 -11.57 -8.25
N GLY A 221 -47.45 -10.55 -7.48
CA GLY A 221 -48.53 -10.64 -6.49
C GLY A 221 -48.13 -11.21 -5.12
N ALA A 222 -46.84 -11.39 -4.85
CA ALA A 222 -46.39 -11.83 -3.53
C ALA A 222 -46.56 -10.71 -2.48
N PRO A 223 -46.88 -11.04 -1.22
CA PRO A 223 -46.94 -10.04 -0.15
C PRO A 223 -45.61 -9.28 -0.02
N VAL A 224 -45.66 -7.95 -0.05
CA VAL A 224 -44.47 -7.08 0.03
C VAL A 224 -43.61 -7.40 1.25
N SER A 225 -44.24 -7.69 2.40
CA SER A 225 -43.53 -8.05 3.64
C SER A 225 -42.71 -9.33 3.52
N ASN A 226 -43.17 -10.30 2.72
CA ASN A 226 -42.40 -11.52 2.45
C ASN A 226 -41.29 -11.24 1.43
N ALA A 227 -41.55 -10.46 0.38
CA ALA A 227 -40.53 -10.09 -0.61
C ALA A 227 -39.35 -9.34 0.03
N VAL A 228 -39.62 -8.44 0.99
CA VAL A 228 -38.58 -7.75 1.77
C VAL A 228 -37.73 -8.74 2.58
N LYS A 229 -38.35 -9.67 3.31
CA LYS A 229 -37.63 -10.68 4.11
C LYS A 229 -36.76 -11.59 3.24
N TYR A 230 -37.29 -12.05 2.10
CA TYR A 230 -36.51 -12.83 1.13
C TYR A 230 -35.31 -12.04 0.62
N GLN A 231 -35.50 -10.77 0.27
CA GLN A 231 -34.41 -9.93 -0.21
C GLN A 231 -33.33 -9.71 0.86
N GLN A 232 -33.71 -9.49 2.13
CA GLN A 232 -32.77 -9.37 3.25
C GLN A 232 -31.95 -10.66 3.42
N ILE A 233 -32.61 -11.82 3.41
CA ILE A 233 -31.94 -13.12 3.51
C ILE A 233 -30.95 -13.30 2.36
N ILE A 234 -31.36 -13.05 1.12
CA ILE A 234 -30.49 -13.18 -0.06
C ILE A 234 -29.27 -12.25 0.05
N MET A 235 -29.44 -11.01 0.50
CA MET A 235 -28.31 -10.09 0.69
C MET A 235 -27.31 -10.58 1.72
N PHE A 236 -27.76 -11.14 2.84
CA PHE A 236 -26.86 -11.73 3.83
C PHE A 236 -26.16 -12.98 3.29
N LEU A 237 -26.85 -13.82 2.52
CA LEU A 237 -26.23 -14.98 1.87
C LEU A 237 -25.18 -14.56 0.82
N ILE A 238 -25.47 -13.54 0.01
CA ILE A 238 -24.51 -12.97 -0.96
C ILE A 238 -23.26 -12.47 -0.22
N SER A 239 -23.44 -11.71 0.85
CA SER A 239 -22.34 -11.17 1.64
C SER A 239 -21.48 -12.28 2.26
N ALA A 240 -22.11 -13.27 2.90
CA ALA A 240 -21.41 -14.41 3.51
C ALA A 240 -20.68 -15.28 2.47
N SER A 241 -21.32 -15.61 1.36
CA SER A 241 -20.73 -16.40 0.27
C SER A 241 -19.56 -15.67 -0.37
N THR A 242 -19.69 -14.36 -0.60
CA THR A 242 -18.61 -13.53 -1.17
C THR A 242 -17.43 -13.45 -0.22
N ALA A 243 -17.66 -13.15 1.06
CA ALA A 243 -16.61 -13.06 2.06
C ALA A 243 -15.82 -14.38 2.19
N LEU A 244 -16.52 -15.52 2.26
CA LEU A 244 -15.88 -16.84 2.37
C LEU A 244 -15.12 -17.23 1.09
N GLY A 245 -15.72 -16.98 -0.08
CA GLY A 245 -15.10 -17.24 -1.38
C GLY A 245 -13.83 -16.40 -1.59
N VAL A 246 -13.91 -15.10 -1.32
CA VAL A 246 -12.78 -14.16 -1.37
C VAL A 246 -11.69 -14.58 -0.40
N LEU A 247 -12.03 -14.80 0.87
CA LEU A 247 -11.06 -15.12 1.91
C LEU A 247 -10.31 -16.42 1.58
N SER A 248 -11.03 -17.47 1.18
CA SER A 248 -10.41 -18.74 0.79
C SER A 248 -9.52 -18.60 -0.44
N ALA A 249 -9.95 -17.84 -1.46
CA ALA A 249 -9.17 -17.60 -2.67
C ALA A 249 -7.89 -16.80 -2.39
N VAL A 250 -7.97 -15.79 -1.53
CA VAL A 250 -6.81 -14.97 -1.12
C VAL A 250 -5.84 -15.79 -0.27
N ILE A 251 -6.33 -16.57 0.70
CA ILE A 251 -5.47 -17.46 1.50
C ILE A 251 -4.75 -18.48 0.60
N ALA A 252 -5.46 -19.06 -0.35
CA ALA A 252 -4.86 -19.98 -1.31
C ALA A 252 -3.81 -19.28 -2.19
N CYS A 253 -4.11 -18.07 -2.67
CA CYS A 253 -3.17 -17.24 -3.42
C CYS A 253 -1.89 -16.96 -2.61
N VAL A 254 -2.00 -16.48 -1.37
CA VAL A 254 -0.86 -16.20 -0.48
C VAL A 254 -0.05 -17.47 -0.21
N ARG A 255 -0.70 -18.63 -0.02
CA ARG A 255 0.00 -19.93 0.16
C ARG A 255 0.73 -20.41 -1.09
N VAL A 256 0.26 -20.02 -2.28
CA VAL A 256 0.96 -20.32 -3.53
C VAL A 256 2.10 -19.36 -3.74
N LEU A 257 1.95 -18.08 -3.41
CA LEU A 257 3.00 -17.08 -3.59
C LEU A 257 4.09 -17.14 -2.51
N ILE A 258 3.77 -17.56 -1.29
CA ILE A 258 4.72 -17.77 -0.19
C ILE A 258 4.76 -19.26 0.13
N ASP A 259 5.88 -19.92 -0.19
CA ASP A 259 6.00 -21.37 -0.05
C ASP A 259 6.02 -21.84 1.43
N SER A 260 5.89 -23.15 1.65
CA SER A 260 5.91 -23.75 3.00
C SER A 260 7.22 -23.56 3.74
N ARG A 261 8.28 -23.08 3.08
CA ARG A 261 9.58 -22.75 3.68
C ARG A 261 9.73 -21.25 3.93
N HIS A 262 8.62 -20.51 3.98
CA HIS A 262 8.61 -19.07 4.26
C HIS A 262 9.41 -18.25 3.23
N ARG A 263 9.31 -18.61 1.95
CA ARG A 263 9.97 -17.87 0.87
C ARG A 263 8.94 -17.34 -0.12
N LEU A 264 9.08 -16.07 -0.45
CA LEU A 264 8.31 -15.45 -1.51
C LEU A 264 8.75 -16.00 -2.88
N ARG A 265 7.78 -16.38 -3.72
CA ARG A 265 7.97 -16.96 -5.05
C ARG A 265 7.32 -16.08 -6.12
N PRO A 266 7.89 -14.90 -6.42
CA PRO A 266 7.35 -13.98 -7.42
C PRO A 266 7.34 -14.59 -8.84
N GLU A 267 8.19 -15.59 -9.10
CA GLU A 267 8.25 -16.34 -10.37
C GLU A 267 6.96 -17.10 -10.69
N ARG A 268 6.09 -17.31 -9.70
CA ARG A 268 4.80 -17.98 -9.90
C ARG A 268 3.73 -17.06 -10.50
N ILE A 269 3.99 -15.75 -10.58
CA ILE A 269 3.10 -14.77 -11.18
C ILE A 269 3.35 -14.73 -12.69
N ILE A 270 2.32 -15.06 -13.46
CA ILE A 270 2.32 -15.03 -14.91
C ILE A 270 1.62 -13.75 -15.37
N ASN A 271 2.37 -12.87 -16.03
CA ASN A 271 1.86 -11.64 -16.63
C ASN A 271 1.31 -11.96 -18.04
N GLY A 272 -0.01 -12.04 -18.17
CA GLY A 272 -0.69 -12.38 -19.43
C GLY A 272 -2.03 -13.10 -19.19
N ARG A 273 -2.86 -13.18 -20.24
CA ARG A 273 -4.11 -13.96 -20.18
C ARG A 273 -3.78 -15.45 -20.02
N ALA A 274 -4.34 -16.09 -19.00
CA ALA A 274 -4.19 -17.52 -18.79
C ALA A 274 -4.76 -18.28 -20.02
N SER A 275 -4.16 -19.42 -20.38
CA SER A 275 -4.67 -20.27 -21.46
C SER A 275 -5.18 -21.61 -20.93
N LEU A 276 -6.46 -21.88 -21.19
CA LEU A 276 -7.15 -23.10 -20.76
C LEU A 276 -6.43 -24.36 -21.26
N LEU A 277 -5.93 -24.34 -22.50
CA LEU A 277 -5.26 -25.47 -23.13
C LEU A 277 -3.92 -25.82 -22.45
N GLN A 278 -3.15 -24.83 -21.98
CA GLN A 278 -1.91 -25.09 -21.25
C GLN A 278 -2.19 -25.64 -19.85
N ASP A 279 -3.20 -25.12 -19.15
CA ASP A 279 -3.58 -25.61 -17.83
C ASP A 279 -4.15 -27.03 -17.89
N ILE A 280 -5.00 -27.35 -18.87
CA ILE A 280 -5.53 -28.71 -19.08
C ILE A 280 -4.39 -29.66 -19.44
N LYS A 281 -3.52 -29.30 -20.40
CA LYS A 281 -2.38 -30.13 -20.79
C LYS A 281 -1.47 -30.42 -19.60
N GLN A 282 -1.18 -29.44 -18.76
CA GLN A 282 -0.35 -29.63 -17.57
C GLN A 282 -1.06 -30.38 -16.43
N THR A 283 -2.37 -30.18 -16.23
CA THR A 283 -3.15 -30.89 -15.21
C THR A 283 -3.29 -32.36 -15.57
N ILE A 284 -3.56 -32.65 -16.85
CA ILE A 284 -3.49 -33.99 -17.41
C ILE A 284 -2.09 -34.54 -17.22
N ILE A 285 -1.01 -33.84 -17.59
CA ILE A 285 0.36 -34.31 -17.36
C ILE A 285 0.67 -34.53 -15.87
N SER A 286 0.13 -33.75 -14.93
CA SER A 286 0.35 -33.95 -13.49
C SER A 286 -0.45 -35.13 -12.93
N LEU A 287 -1.68 -35.32 -13.40
CA LEU A 287 -2.50 -36.50 -13.09
C LEU A 287 -1.89 -37.75 -13.72
N TRP A 288 -1.42 -37.66 -14.96
CA TRP A 288 -0.73 -38.73 -15.68
C TRP A 288 0.62 -39.04 -15.03
N ARG A 289 1.39 -38.04 -14.58
CA ARG A 289 2.62 -38.24 -13.80
C ARG A 289 2.34 -38.82 -12.41
N GLY A 290 1.25 -38.42 -11.75
CA GLY A 290 0.82 -39.00 -10.48
C GLY A 290 0.34 -40.45 -10.63
N PHE A 291 -0.40 -40.72 -11.70
CA PHE A 291 -0.86 -42.06 -12.07
C PHE A 291 0.32 -42.95 -12.50
N ILE A 292 1.26 -42.43 -13.30
CA ILE A 292 2.54 -43.07 -13.65
C ILE A 292 3.40 -43.25 -12.40
N TYR A 293 3.43 -42.33 -11.44
CA TYR A 293 4.23 -42.50 -10.22
C TYR A 293 3.69 -43.65 -9.35
N VAL A 294 2.37 -43.79 -9.27
CA VAL A 294 1.71 -44.93 -8.62
C VAL A 294 1.88 -46.23 -9.41
N PHE A 295 1.91 -46.17 -10.75
CA PHE A 295 2.08 -47.34 -11.63
C PHE A 295 3.56 -47.78 -11.79
N CYS A 296 4.52 -46.84 -11.77
CA CYS A 296 5.97 -47.07 -11.80
C CYS A 296 6.51 -47.62 -10.47
N CYS A 297 5.86 -47.34 -9.35
CA CYS A 297 6.19 -48.01 -8.08
C CYS A 297 5.78 -49.49 -8.08
N LEU A 298 4.94 -49.95 -9.01
CA LEU A 298 4.49 -51.34 -9.12
C LEU A 298 5.15 -52.13 -10.28
N ALA A 299 5.83 -51.47 -11.23
CA ALA A 299 6.45 -52.12 -12.38
C ALA A 299 7.97 -51.85 -12.42
N LYS A 300 8.72 -52.82 -11.89
CA LYS A 300 10.08 -53.28 -12.26
C LYS A 300 10.92 -52.37 -13.17
N ALA A 301 12.15 -52.02 -12.77
CA ALA A 301 13.35 -52.82 -13.02
C ALA A 301 13.63 -53.10 -14.52
N LYS A 302 14.84 -52.69 -14.95
CA LYS A 302 15.43 -52.74 -16.32
C LYS A 302 14.77 -51.73 -17.28
N LYS A 303 15.50 -50.85 -17.97
CA LYS A 303 16.63 -51.15 -18.87
C LYS A 303 17.38 -49.85 -19.22
N LYS A 304 18.70 -49.96 -19.38
CA LYS A 304 19.67 -48.95 -19.84
C LYS A 304 19.58 -48.80 -21.37
N GLN A 305 19.69 -47.58 -21.91
CA GLN A 305 20.10 -47.37 -23.30
C GLN A 305 20.71 -45.98 -23.51
N THR A 306 21.85 -45.98 -24.18
CA THR A 306 22.76 -44.88 -24.56
C THR A 306 22.36 -44.22 -25.88
N ILE A 307 22.70 -42.94 -26.05
CA ILE A 307 22.80 -42.24 -27.34
C ILE A 307 24.04 -41.32 -27.27
N ASP A 308 24.96 -41.49 -28.22
CA ASP A 308 26.16 -40.68 -28.45
C ASP A 308 25.85 -39.43 -29.28
N VAL A 309 26.52 -38.31 -29.00
CA VAL A 309 26.76 -37.19 -29.93
C VAL A 309 28.14 -36.57 -29.61
N ASP A 310 28.99 -36.48 -30.64
CA ASP A 310 30.38 -35.98 -30.62
C ASP A 310 30.51 -34.45 -30.55
N ASP A 311 31.58 -34.06 -29.85
CA ASP A 311 32.59 -32.99 -30.04
C ASP A 311 32.21 -31.51 -30.23
N ASP A 312 32.53 -30.73 -29.19
CA ASP A 312 33.65 -29.74 -29.12
C ASP A 312 33.21 -28.51 -28.31
N ASP A 313 33.41 -28.55 -27.00
CA ASP A 313 33.48 -27.39 -26.09
C ASP A 313 34.02 -27.88 -24.74
N GLU A 314 34.90 -27.10 -24.09
CA GLU A 314 35.66 -27.49 -22.87
C GLU A 314 34.79 -28.18 -21.80
N GLN A 315 34.77 -29.51 -21.80
CA GLN A 315 34.15 -30.34 -20.77
C GLN A 315 35.15 -30.54 -19.62
N GLN A 316 34.82 -30.00 -18.45
CA GLN A 316 35.49 -30.37 -17.21
C GLN A 316 34.64 -31.42 -16.48
N ASP A 317 34.97 -32.69 -16.70
CA ASP A 317 34.37 -33.82 -16.00
C ASP A 317 35.19 -34.14 -14.75
N GLU A 318 34.63 -33.93 -13.57
CA GLU A 318 35.28 -34.29 -12.31
C GLU A 318 34.34 -35.13 -11.43
N GLN A 319 34.81 -36.32 -11.01
CA GLN A 319 34.08 -37.20 -10.10
C GLN A 319 34.11 -36.63 -8.68
N LEU A 320 32.93 -36.55 -8.07
CA LEU A 320 32.76 -35.94 -6.75
C LEU A 320 33.44 -36.75 -5.62
N PRO A 321 34.24 -36.11 -4.74
CA PRO A 321 34.75 -36.76 -3.53
C PRO A 321 33.62 -37.07 -2.52
N GLU A 322 33.78 -38.09 -1.67
CA GLU A 322 32.77 -38.54 -0.68
C GLU A 322 32.32 -37.42 0.28
N SER A 323 33.14 -36.38 0.48
CA SER A 323 32.81 -35.21 1.31
C SER A 323 31.74 -34.27 0.70
N ALA A 324 31.38 -34.45 -0.57
CA ALA A 324 30.39 -33.64 -1.28
C ALA A 324 28.94 -34.18 -1.17
N GLN A 325 28.75 -35.32 -0.49
CA GLN A 325 27.47 -36.02 -0.38
C GLN A 325 26.41 -35.18 0.38
N ASP A 326 25.16 -35.20 -0.10
CA ASP A 326 24.00 -34.47 0.46
C ASP A 326 24.08 -32.93 0.38
N LEU A 327 25.15 -32.38 -0.23
CA LEU A 327 25.24 -30.95 -0.54
C LEU A 327 24.33 -30.60 -1.73
N ARG A 328 23.68 -29.43 -1.65
CA ARG A 328 22.95 -28.89 -2.81
C ARG A 328 23.94 -28.54 -3.91
N VAL A 329 23.60 -28.88 -5.15
CA VAL A 329 24.44 -28.60 -6.34
C VAL A 329 24.83 -27.12 -6.38
N ARG A 330 23.90 -26.19 -6.16
CA ARG A 330 24.21 -24.76 -6.11
C ARG A 330 25.25 -24.40 -5.04
N LYS A 331 25.19 -25.03 -3.86
CA LYS A 331 26.15 -24.76 -2.78
C LYS A 331 27.53 -25.29 -3.15
N PHE A 332 27.59 -26.47 -3.75
CA PHE A 332 28.81 -27.07 -4.30
C PHE A 332 29.42 -26.19 -5.41
N ILE A 333 28.61 -25.73 -6.37
CA ILE A 333 29.07 -24.85 -7.45
C ILE A 333 29.58 -23.50 -6.93
N VAL A 334 28.90 -22.89 -5.94
CA VAL A 334 29.37 -21.65 -5.30
C VAL A 334 30.72 -21.84 -4.61
N GLN A 335 30.97 -23.03 -4.04
CA GLN A 335 32.20 -23.31 -3.30
C GLN A 335 33.36 -23.62 -4.24
N ASN A 336 33.14 -24.41 -5.30
CA ASN A 336 34.21 -24.95 -6.14
C ASN A 336 34.39 -24.23 -7.49
N TYR A 337 33.32 -23.64 -8.05
CA TYR A 337 33.33 -22.99 -9.37
C TYR A 337 33.08 -21.47 -9.29
N ARG A 338 33.55 -20.84 -8.21
CA ARG A 338 33.43 -19.38 -8.01
C ARG A 338 34.21 -18.56 -9.05
N HIS A 339 35.18 -19.17 -9.72
CA HIS A 339 35.94 -18.56 -10.82
C HIS A 339 35.12 -18.49 -12.11
N VAL A 340 34.22 -19.45 -12.35
CA VAL A 340 33.27 -19.47 -13.49
C VAL A 340 32.10 -18.53 -13.22
N PHE A 341 31.50 -18.61 -12.03
CA PHE A 341 30.32 -17.84 -11.66
C PHE A 341 30.62 -16.74 -10.65
N LYS A 342 30.59 -15.48 -11.10
CA LYS A 342 30.87 -14.30 -10.24
C LYS A 342 29.79 -13.99 -9.20
N SER A 343 28.55 -14.45 -9.42
CA SER A 343 27.43 -14.17 -8.52
C SER A 343 26.51 -15.37 -8.36
N LYS A 344 25.81 -15.43 -7.22
CA LYS A 344 24.77 -16.43 -6.95
C LYS A 344 23.59 -16.35 -7.93
N GLU A 345 23.44 -15.24 -8.64
CA GLU A 345 22.39 -14.97 -9.60
C GLU A 345 22.78 -15.42 -11.02
N ASN A 346 24.08 -15.38 -11.35
CA ASN A 346 24.62 -16.00 -12.58
C ASN A 346 24.42 -17.52 -12.55
N ILE A 347 24.70 -18.14 -11.39
CA ILE A 347 24.46 -19.58 -11.19
C ILE A 347 22.98 -19.90 -11.40
N HIS A 348 22.10 -19.08 -10.84
CA HIS A 348 20.65 -19.27 -10.99
C HIS A 348 20.19 -19.16 -12.45
N ARG A 349 20.73 -18.19 -13.21
CA ARG A 349 20.46 -18.06 -14.64
C ARG A 349 20.98 -19.24 -15.45
N ALA A 350 22.17 -19.72 -15.16
CA ALA A 350 22.74 -20.90 -15.82
C ALA A 350 21.89 -22.16 -15.60
N PHE A 351 21.37 -22.36 -14.39
CA PHE A 351 20.38 -23.42 -14.15
C PHE A 351 19.09 -23.23 -14.98
N ASN A 352 18.58 -22.00 -15.10
CA ASN A 352 17.38 -21.73 -15.90
C ASN A 352 17.62 -21.93 -17.41
N ARG A 353 18.81 -21.60 -17.91
CA ARG A 353 19.23 -21.83 -19.30
C ARG A 353 19.64 -23.26 -19.60
N LYS A 354 19.62 -24.15 -18.59
CA LYS A 354 20.01 -25.57 -18.70
C LYS A 354 21.49 -25.77 -19.04
N GLU A 355 22.31 -24.80 -18.69
CA GLU A 355 23.77 -24.77 -18.86
C GLU A 355 24.48 -25.62 -17.80
N ILE A 356 23.76 -26.12 -16.80
CA ILE A 356 24.30 -26.99 -15.74
C ILE A 356 23.54 -28.31 -15.75
N SER A 357 24.29 -29.38 -15.95
CA SER A 357 23.83 -30.76 -16.12
C SER A 357 24.47 -31.65 -15.05
N ILE A 358 23.77 -32.72 -14.64
CA ILE A 358 24.35 -33.78 -13.81
C ILE A 358 24.06 -35.12 -14.45
N ASN A 359 25.12 -35.89 -14.72
CA ASN A 359 25.08 -37.15 -15.47
C ASN A 359 24.35 -36.97 -16.82
N GLY A 360 24.72 -35.95 -17.60
CA GLY A 360 24.10 -35.61 -18.89
C GLY A 360 22.66 -35.06 -18.84
N CYS A 361 22.09 -34.82 -17.67
CA CYS A 361 20.71 -34.35 -17.52
C CYS A 361 20.65 -32.91 -16.93
N PRO A 362 20.00 -31.94 -17.61
CA PRO A 362 19.75 -30.62 -17.05
C PRO A 362 19.05 -30.72 -15.70
N THR A 363 19.63 -30.07 -14.69
CA THR A 363 19.15 -30.20 -13.31
C THR A 363 18.63 -28.88 -12.75
N GLU A 364 17.82 -28.96 -11.70
CA GLU A 364 17.44 -27.80 -10.90
C GLU A 364 18.51 -27.46 -9.85
N GLU A 365 18.64 -26.18 -9.50
CA GLU A 365 19.59 -25.68 -8.50
C GLU A 365 19.43 -26.30 -7.10
N THR A 366 18.30 -26.93 -6.83
CA THR A 366 17.94 -27.53 -5.54
C THR A 366 18.28 -29.00 -5.40
N ARG A 367 18.69 -29.67 -6.49
CA ARG A 367 19.12 -31.08 -6.46
C ARG A 367 20.25 -31.25 -5.45
N ARG A 368 20.24 -32.36 -4.73
CA ARG A 368 21.33 -32.77 -3.85
C ARG A 368 22.25 -33.73 -4.60
N LEU A 369 23.54 -33.63 -4.33
CA LEU A 369 24.57 -34.45 -4.94
C LEU A 369 24.66 -35.80 -4.23
N ASN A 370 24.74 -36.86 -5.02
CA ASN A 370 25.03 -38.21 -4.55
C ASN A 370 26.51 -38.55 -4.86
N ALA A 371 27.06 -39.50 -4.11
CA ALA A 371 28.39 -40.02 -4.38
C ALA A 371 28.45 -40.61 -5.80
N GLY A 372 29.42 -40.17 -6.61
CA GLY A 372 29.59 -40.59 -8.01
C GLY A 372 28.78 -39.82 -9.06
N ASP A 373 28.03 -38.77 -8.69
CA ASP A 373 27.45 -37.84 -9.67
C ASP A 373 28.58 -37.09 -10.43
N ILE A 374 28.38 -36.86 -11.73
CA ILE A 374 29.26 -36.05 -12.60
C ILE A 374 28.53 -34.73 -12.89
N ILE A 375 29.15 -33.59 -12.60
CA ILE A 375 28.57 -32.27 -12.86
C ILE A 375 29.18 -31.70 -14.13
N GLU A 376 28.35 -31.39 -15.11
CA GLU A 376 28.74 -30.75 -16.37
C GLU A 376 28.27 -29.30 -16.36
N ILE A 377 29.16 -28.36 -16.67
CA ILE A 377 28.87 -26.92 -16.68
C ILE A 377 29.21 -26.36 -18.06
N ASN A 378 28.19 -26.22 -18.92
CA ASN A 378 28.29 -25.55 -20.21
C ASN A 378 27.82 -24.09 -20.08
N TYR A 379 28.62 -23.26 -19.40
CA TYR A 379 28.30 -21.85 -19.13
C TYR A 379 29.08 -20.91 -20.04
N ASN A 380 28.39 -20.29 -21.00
CA ASN A 380 28.99 -19.27 -21.85
C ASN A 380 28.72 -17.86 -21.30
N LYS A 381 29.72 -17.32 -20.59
CA LYS A 381 29.67 -15.98 -20.00
C LYS A 381 29.39 -14.86 -21.01
N SER A 382 29.81 -15.02 -22.26
CA SER A 382 29.64 -14.01 -23.30
C SER A 382 28.18 -13.88 -23.73
N ILE A 383 27.43 -14.98 -23.74
CA ILE A 383 26.01 -14.99 -24.11
C ILE A 383 25.15 -14.33 -23.03
N GLU A 384 25.40 -14.60 -21.74
CA GLU A 384 24.67 -13.92 -20.66
C GLU A 384 24.88 -12.41 -20.65
N GLU A 385 26.11 -11.97 -20.88
CA GLU A 385 26.41 -10.55 -20.94
C GLU A 385 25.69 -9.91 -22.14
N ALA A 386 25.65 -10.57 -23.31
CA ALA A 386 24.90 -10.11 -24.47
C ALA A 386 23.39 -9.99 -24.18
N GLU A 387 22.73 -11.03 -23.68
CA GLU A 387 21.30 -11.00 -23.35
C GLU A 387 20.96 -9.87 -22.36
N ARG A 388 21.81 -9.67 -21.35
CA ARG A 388 21.62 -8.59 -20.37
C ARG A 388 21.69 -7.22 -21.05
N LEU A 389 22.64 -7.01 -21.95
CA LEU A 389 22.84 -5.74 -22.64
C LEU A 389 21.70 -5.47 -23.64
N GLU A 390 21.16 -6.51 -24.30
CA GLU A 390 19.99 -6.39 -25.21
C GLU A 390 18.72 -5.91 -24.48
N THR A 391 18.50 -6.33 -23.23
CA THR A 391 17.28 -5.95 -22.49
C THR A 391 17.25 -4.50 -22.00
N ILE A 392 18.36 -3.76 -22.07
CA ILE A 392 18.43 -2.38 -21.57
C ILE A 392 17.87 -1.45 -22.67
N PRO A 393 16.75 -0.74 -22.42
CA PRO A 393 16.18 0.14 -23.41
C PRO A 393 17.10 1.35 -23.64
N ILE A 394 17.39 1.64 -24.91
CA ILE A 394 18.15 2.81 -25.35
C ILE A 394 17.25 3.62 -26.26
N ASP A 395 16.88 4.80 -25.78
CA ASP A 395 16.11 5.77 -26.54
C ASP A 395 17.07 6.83 -27.09
N ILE A 396 17.14 6.95 -28.41
CA ILE A 396 18.08 7.81 -29.13
C ILE A 396 17.31 9.05 -29.60
N LEU A 397 17.63 10.20 -29.02
CA LEU A 397 16.94 11.47 -29.35
C LEU A 397 17.61 12.23 -30.48
N TYR A 398 18.91 12.01 -30.66
CA TYR A 398 19.70 12.59 -31.74
C TYR A 398 20.78 11.62 -32.15
N GLN A 399 21.00 11.47 -33.44
CA GLN A 399 22.09 10.66 -33.97
C GLN A 399 22.51 11.16 -35.34
N ASP A 400 23.82 11.14 -35.58
CA ASP A 400 24.39 11.25 -36.91
C ASP A 400 25.57 10.28 -37.09
N GLU A 401 26.40 10.52 -38.10
CA GLU A 401 27.60 9.71 -38.39
C GLU A 401 28.68 9.80 -37.30
N HIS A 402 28.71 10.89 -36.52
CA HIS A 402 29.82 11.19 -35.61
C HIS A 402 29.45 11.04 -34.14
N LEU A 403 28.22 11.31 -33.75
CA LEU A 403 27.77 11.31 -32.35
C LEU A 403 26.29 10.94 -32.21
N ALA A 404 25.89 10.67 -30.97
CA ALA A 404 24.50 10.47 -30.58
C ALA A 404 24.21 11.10 -29.21
N VAL A 405 22.94 11.43 -28.97
CA VAL A 405 22.42 11.80 -27.65
C VAL A 405 21.34 10.81 -27.27
N VAL A 406 21.56 10.09 -26.18
CA VAL A 406 20.71 8.98 -25.74
C VAL A 406 20.12 9.25 -24.36
N TRP A 407 18.97 8.68 -24.08
CA TRP A 407 18.32 8.77 -22.78
C TRP A 407 18.71 7.60 -21.87
N LYS A 408 19.34 7.90 -20.74
CA LYS A 408 19.61 6.92 -19.69
C LYS A 408 18.41 6.79 -18.75
N PRO A 409 17.83 5.58 -18.60
CA PRO A 409 16.79 5.35 -17.61
C PRO A 409 17.37 5.31 -16.18
N PRO A 410 16.55 5.58 -15.15
CA PRO A 410 16.98 5.47 -13.77
C PRO A 410 17.22 4.00 -13.39
N GLY A 411 18.11 3.76 -12.44
CA GLY A 411 18.50 2.42 -11.95
C GLY A 411 19.69 1.79 -12.68
N GLN A 412 20.12 2.35 -13.82
CA GLN A 412 21.25 1.81 -14.60
C GLN A 412 22.59 2.40 -14.16
N ASN A 413 23.60 1.54 -13.96
CA ASN A 413 24.98 1.97 -13.77
C ASN A 413 25.57 2.41 -15.11
N SER A 414 26.33 3.50 -15.12
CA SER A 414 26.80 4.14 -16.35
C SER A 414 27.75 3.29 -17.17
N ALA A 415 28.63 2.51 -16.52
CA ALA A 415 29.52 1.58 -17.24
C ALA A 415 28.74 0.43 -17.88
N VAL A 416 27.66 -0.02 -17.23
CA VAL A 416 26.77 -1.05 -17.82
C VAL A 416 25.95 -0.46 -18.95
N PHE A 417 25.50 0.78 -18.81
CA PHE A 417 24.75 1.49 -19.83
C PHE A 417 25.60 1.78 -21.07
N GLU A 418 26.86 2.21 -20.90
CA GLU A 418 27.81 2.40 -21.99
C GLU A 418 28.05 1.10 -22.79
N LYS A 419 28.22 -0.04 -22.09
CA LYS A 419 28.27 -1.36 -22.73
C LYS A 419 26.99 -1.69 -23.49
N ALA A 420 25.83 -1.29 -22.97
CA ALA A 420 24.56 -1.57 -23.62
C ALA A 420 24.40 -0.74 -24.89
N ILE A 421 24.76 0.55 -24.86
CA ILE A 421 24.79 1.40 -26.05
C ILE A 421 25.74 0.78 -27.09
N HIS A 422 26.94 0.38 -26.66
CA HIS A 422 27.91 -0.25 -27.58
C HIS A 422 27.36 -1.54 -28.17
N HIS A 423 26.67 -2.35 -27.37
CA HIS A 423 26.10 -3.60 -27.85
C HIS A 423 24.97 -3.36 -28.85
N ASN A 424 24.06 -2.43 -28.57
CA ASN A 424 22.82 -2.25 -29.32
C ASN A 424 22.91 -1.24 -30.48
N THR A 425 23.85 -0.30 -30.46
CA THR A 425 23.89 0.82 -31.42
C THR A 425 25.20 0.96 -32.18
N ALA A 426 26.24 0.18 -31.87
CA ALA A 426 27.51 0.28 -32.59
C ALA A 426 27.40 -0.29 -34.01
N GLU A 427 27.92 0.47 -34.98
CA GLU A 427 28.00 0.06 -36.38
C GLU A 427 29.10 -1.00 -36.58
N ILE A 428 28.92 -1.89 -37.56
CA ILE A 428 29.86 -2.97 -37.85
C ILE A 428 30.81 -2.52 -38.97
N ASP A 429 32.11 -2.62 -38.74
CA ASP A 429 33.14 -2.28 -39.72
C ASP A 429 33.24 -3.33 -40.85
N SER A 430 34.03 -3.02 -41.89
CA SER A 430 34.26 -3.93 -43.03
C SER A 430 34.99 -5.24 -42.67
N LYS A 431 35.49 -5.34 -41.43
CA LYS A 431 36.14 -6.52 -40.85
C LYS A 431 35.23 -7.29 -39.89
N GLY A 432 33.96 -6.89 -39.75
CA GLY A 432 32.98 -7.54 -38.88
C GLY A 432 33.02 -7.12 -37.41
N ASN A 433 33.82 -6.13 -37.02
CA ASN A 433 33.92 -5.64 -35.64
C ASN A 433 32.97 -4.46 -35.39
N LYS A 434 32.32 -4.44 -34.22
CA LYS A 434 31.56 -3.28 -33.78
C LYS A 434 32.49 -2.12 -33.44
N GLN A 435 32.22 -0.95 -34.02
CA GLN A 435 32.96 0.28 -33.72
C GLN A 435 32.75 0.70 -32.26
N LYS A 436 33.85 1.11 -31.62
CA LYS A 436 33.81 1.56 -30.24
C LYS A 436 33.12 2.90 -30.12
N ILE A 437 32.35 3.08 -29.05
CA ILE A 437 31.69 4.33 -28.69
C ILE A 437 32.14 4.79 -27.30
N TRP A 438 31.92 6.06 -26.97
CA TRP A 438 32.30 6.64 -25.67
C TRP A 438 31.23 7.57 -25.13
N CYS A 439 30.84 7.39 -23.87
CA CYS A 439 29.99 8.35 -23.16
C CYS A 439 30.83 9.55 -22.66
N ILE A 440 30.38 10.78 -22.92
CA ILE A 440 31.10 12.01 -22.57
C ILE A 440 30.74 12.49 -21.16
N ASN A 441 29.45 12.50 -20.82
CA ASN A 441 28.96 12.85 -19.49
C ASN A 441 28.44 11.64 -18.72
N ASP A 442 28.41 11.75 -17.40
CA ASP A 442 27.92 10.72 -16.49
C ASP A 442 26.84 11.27 -15.54
N ILE A 443 25.88 10.42 -15.18
CA ILE A 443 24.84 10.69 -14.19
C ILE A 443 24.71 9.52 -13.22
N GLN A 444 24.22 9.79 -12.01
CA GLN A 444 24.06 8.77 -10.97
C GLN A 444 23.18 7.61 -11.41
N LYS A 445 23.40 6.43 -10.81
CA LYS A 445 22.56 5.25 -11.02
C LYS A 445 21.07 5.57 -10.88
N ALA A 446 20.67 6.32 -9.84
CA ALA A 446 19.28 6.66 -9.57
C ALA A 446 18.70 7.79 -10.44
N ALA A 447 19.56 8.56 -11.12
CA ALA A 447 19.15 9.66 -12.00
C ALA A 447 18.88 9.16 -13.42
N SER A 448 17.94 9.82 -14.09
CA SER A 448 17.68 9.68 -15.52
C SER A 448 18.21 10.87 -16.30
N GLY A 449 18.31 10.77 -17.62
CA GLY A 449 18.55 11.93 -18.47
C GLY A 449 19.47 11.69 -19.65
N LEU A 450 19.78 12.78 -20.35
CA LEU A 450 20.55 12.76 -21.59
C LEU A 450 22.04 12.45 -21.35
N ILE A 451 22.56 11.51 -22.14
CA ILE A 451 23.98 11.15 -22.24
C ILE A 451 24.45 11.42 -23.66
N LEU A 452 25.52 12.20 -23.78
CA LEU A 452 26.22 12.48 -25.03
C LEU A 452 27.21 11.36 -25.32
N VAL A 453 27.16 10.82 -26.54
CA VAL A 453 27.93 9.65 -26.98
C VAL A 453 28.72 10.01 -28.24
N ALA A 454 30.03 9.76 -28.24
CA ALA A 454 30.89 9.86 -29.41
C ALA A 454 31.01 8.51 -30.12
N LYS A 455 30.96 8.51 -31.46
CA LYS A 455 31.12 7.30 -32.30
C LYS A 455 32.55 7.06 -32.80
N SER A 456 33.43 8.04 -32.67
CA SER A 456 34.85 7.90 -33.04
C SER A 456 35.76 8.52 -31.99
N GLU A 457 37.01 8.04 -31.93
CA GLU A 457 38.00 8.50 -30.95
C GLU A 457 38.32 9.98 -31.13
N ARG A 458 38.44 10.44 -32.39
CA ARG A 458 38.61 11.86 -32.72
C ARG A 458 37.46 12.73 -32.19
N VAL A 459 36.21 12.28 -32.35
CA VAL A 459 35.04 13.04 -31.87
C VAL A 459 34.99 13.04 -30.34
N LYS A 460 35.36 11.92 -29.70
CA LYS A 460 35.47 11.81 -28.24
C LYS A 460 36.47 12.84 -27.69
N GLU A 461 37.65 12.97 -28.29
CA GLU A 461 38.66 13.94 -27.85
C GLU A 461 38.14 15.38 -27.92
N LEU A 462 37.53 15.77 -29.06
CA LEU A 462 36.97 17.11 -29.26
C LEU A 462 35.79 17.42 -28.31
N LEU A 463 34.92 16.42 -28.07
CA LEU A 463 33.81 16.57 -27.12
C LEU A 463 34.30 16.61 -25.67
N MET A 464 35.29 15.80 -25.31
CA MET A 464 35.89 15.84 -23.97
C MET A 464 36.61 17.17 -23.72
N GLU A 465 37.33 17.72 -24.69
CA GLU A 465 37.90 19.06 -24.60
C GLU A 465 36.81 20.12 -24.39
N SER A 466 35.71 20.03 -25.15
CA SER A 466 34.57 20.94 -24.98
C SER A 466 33.89 20.78 -23.61
N TYR A 467 33.77 19.55 -23.12
CA TYR A 467 33.20 19.22 -21.81
C TYR A 467 34.06 19.73 -20.66
N MET A 468 35.38 19.55 -20.72
CA MET A 468 36.31 20.03 -19.69
C MET A 468 36.43 21.56 -19.66
N ASN A 469 36.23 22.22 -20.80
CA ASN A 469 36.26 23.68 -20.92
C ASN A 469 34.89 24.36 -20.76
N ASP A 470 33.90 23.68 -20.17
CA ASP A 470 32.55 24.22 -19.91
C ASP A 470 31.79 24.75 -21.16
N LYS A 471 32.12 24.22 -22.35
CA LYS A 471 31.49 24.59 -23.64
C LYS A 471 30.23 23.78 -23.97
N ILE A 472 29.89 22.78 -23.14
CA ILE A 472 28.68 21.98 -23.27
C ILE A 472 27.70 22.39 -22.17
N ASN A 473 26.51 22.84 -22.55
CA ASN A 473 25.48 23.28 -21.62
C ASN A 473 24.53 22.14 -21.30
N PHE A 474 24.35 21.85 -20.01
CA PHE A 474 23.39 20.87 -19.51
C PHE A 474 22.35 21.56 -18.63
N THR A 475 21.07 21.26 -18.85
CA THR A 475 20.00 21.68 -17.95
C THR A 475 19.40 20.46 -17.27
N MET A 476 19.39 20.50 -15.94
CA MET A 476 18.86 19.43 -15.10
C MET A 476 17.63 19.90 -14.34
N ARG A 477 16.52 19.21 -14.55
CA ARG A 477 15.29 19.42 -13.79
C ARG A 477 15.34 18.69 -12.46
N VAL A 478 15.03 19.39 -11.38
CA VAL A 478 14.95 18.83 -10.02
C VAL A 478 13.65 19.23 -9.33
N ILE A 479 13.23 18.42 -8.35
CA ILE A 479 12.22 18.83 -7.38
C ILE A 479 12.85 18.90 -6.01
N CYS A 480 12.72 20.04 -5.35
CA CYS A 480 13.28 20.32 -4.02
C CYS A 480 12.17 20.48 -2.98
N HIS A 481 12.51 20.19 -1.72
CA HIS A 481 11.64 20.48 -0.58
C HIS A 481 11.61 21.97 -0.23
N GLY A 482 10.45 22.45 0.20
CA GLY A 482 10.25 23.84 0.62
C GLY A 482 9.98 24.77 -0.56
N ARG A 483 9.75 26.04 -0.24
CA ARG A 483 9.50 27.10 -1.21
C ARG A 483 10.80 27.84 -1.51
N ILE A 484 11.15 27.92 -2.79
CA ILE A 484 12.28 28.70 -3.28
C ILE A 484 11.70 29.83 -4.15
N ASP A 485 11.97 31.07 -3.75
CA ASP A 485 11.45 32.29 -4.40
C ASP A 485 12.54 33.13 -5.07
N THR A 486 13.82 32.75 -4.95
CA THR A 486 14.96 33.45 -5.55
C THR A 486 15.67 32.58 -6.59
N THR A 487 16.06 33.19 -7.71
CA THR A 487 16.94 32.60 -8.73
C THR A 487 18.41 32.98 -8.50
N VAL A 488 18.68 33.87 -7.54
CA VAL A 488 20.03 34.36 -7.23
C VAL A 488 20.77 33.30 -6.41
N ILE A 489 21.84 32.75 -6.98
CA ILE A 489 22.63 31.66 -6.40
C ILE A 489 23.21 32.04 -5.01
N SER A 490 23.68 33.27 -4.82
CA SER A 490 24.23 33.71 -3.52
C SER A 490 23.20 33.68 -2.40
N ASP A 491 21.95 33.99 -2.72
CA ASP A 491 20.86 34.13 -1.74
C ASP A 491 20.29 32.75 -1.39
N LEU A 492 20.27 31.85 -2.37
CA LEU A 492 19.80 30.48 -2.18
C LEU A 492 20.80 29.61 -1.40
N PHE A 493 22.11 29.85 -1.52
CA PHE A 493 23.15 29.06 -0.88
C PHE A 493 23.96 29.90 0.12
N CYS A 494 23.29 30.31 1.19
CA CYS A 494 23.93 31.01 2.31
C CYS A 494 24.76 30.03 3.17
N LEU A 495 26.02 30.36 3.40
CA LEU A 495 26.88 29.60 4.32
C LEU A 495 26.58 30.06 5.76
N ASP A 496 25.92 29.21 6.55
CA ASP A 496 25.84 29.40 8.01
C ASP A 496 27.26 29.28 8.59
N GLN A 497 27.80 30.37 9.17
CA GLN A 497 29.15 30.39 9.74
C GLN A 497 29.26 29.64 11.09
N SER A 498 28.14 29.16 11.64
CA SER A 498 28.04 28.59 12.99
C SER A 498 28.20 27.06 13.06
N ASP A 499 28.06 26.34 11.95
CA ASP A 499 28.17 24.87 11.93
C ASP A 499 29.61 24.42 11.59
N LYS A 500 30.35 23.99 12.62
CA LYS A 500 31.74 23.46 12.55
C LYS A 500 31.85 22.06 11.93
N ALA A 501 30.84 21.57 11.20
CA ALA A 501 30.90 20.26 10.55
C ALA A 501 31.75 20.34 9.27
N GLN A 502 33.00 19.91 9.38
CA GLN A 502 34.12 20.10 8.46
C GLN A 502 34.05 19.37 7.09
N GLU A 503 32.94 18.75 6.69
CA GLU A 503 32.90 17.98 5.43
C GLU A 503 32.30 18.75 4.26
N SER A 504 33.19 19.34 3.46
CA SER A 504 33.03 19.84 2.08
C SER A 504 32.23 21.13 1.85
N LYS A 505 32.92 22.27 1.94
CA LYS A 505 32.48 23.54 1.32
C LYS A 505 32.51 23.40 -0.21
N VAL A 506 31.37 23.06 -0.82
CA VAL A 506 31.17 23.17 -2.27
C VAL A 506 30.85 24.64 -2.58
N ASN A 507 31.56 25.25 -3.54
CA ASN A 507 31.22 26.58 -4.03
C ASN A 507 30.11 26.46 -5.10
N PRO A 508 28.95 27.12 -4.93
CA PRO A 508 27.85 27.05 -5.89
C PRO A 508 28.23 27.40 -7.33
N LYS A 509 29.14 28.38 -7.50
CA LYS A 509 29.55 28.88 -8.83
C LYS A 509 30.35 27.87 -9.64
N ASP A 510 30.95 26.87 -8.98
CA ASP A 510 31.73 25.81 -9.63
C ASP A 510 30.81 24.73 -10.22
N VAL A 511 29.56 24.66 -9.76
CA VAL A 511 28.58 23.63 -10.15
C VAL A 511 27.46 24.19 -11.01
N LEU A 512 27.03 25.44 -10.75
CA LEU A 512 25.85 26.06 -11.35
C LEU A 512 26.22 27.33 -12.13
N LYS A 513 25.63 27.48 -13.32
CA LYS A 513 25.64 28.71 -14.12
C LYS A 513 24.49 29.63 -13.72
N SER A 514 23.28 29.07 -13.64
CA SER A 514 22.03 29.78 -13.29
C SER A 514 20.95 28.78 -12.84
N ILE A 515 19.85 29.30 -12.29
CA ILE A 515 18.70 28.55 -11.79
C ILE A 515 17.42 29.21 -12.28
N ASP A 516 16.51 28.42 -12.82
CA ASP A 516 15.16 28.86 -13.19
C ASP A 516 14.13 28.16 -12.30
N ILE A 517 13.17 28.93 -11.79
CA ILE A 517 12.03 28.40 -11.02
C ILE A 517 10.91 28.06 -11.99
N ILE A 518 10.56 26.77 -12.09
CA ILE A 518 9.52 26.30 -13.01
C ILE A 518 8.14 26.34 -12.34
N SER A 519 8.04 25.89 -11.10
CA SER A 519 6.78 25.89 -10.36
C SER A 519 7.01 25.69 -8.86
N ALA A 520 6.22 26.37 -8.04
CA ALA A 520 6.07 26.06 -6.61
C ALA A 520 4.69 25.41 -6.39
N THR A 521 4.67 24.16 -5.92
CA THR A 521 3.44 23.39 -5.66
C THR A 521 3.23 23.24 -4.16
N ARG A 522 2.00 23.49 -3.68
CA ARG A 522 1.64 23.26 -2.27
C ARG A 522 1.73 21.77 -1.92
N SER A 523 2.27 21.47 -0.75
CA SER A 523 2.42 20.11 -0.20
C SER A 523 2.03 20.11 1.27
N ASN A 524 1.40 19.01 1.73
CA ASN A 524 0.97 18.90 3.13
C ASN A 524 2.13 18.84 4.13
N HIS A 525 3.19 18.12 3.79
CA HIS A 525 4.28 17.83 4.73
C HIS A 525 5.43 18.83 4.64
N ALA A 526 5.73 19.31 3.43
CA ALA A 526 6.84 20.23 3.19
C ALA A 526 6.39 21.70 3.08
N GLN A 527 5.10 21.98 3.27
CA GLN A 527 4.37 23.21 2.91
C GLN A 527 4.38 23.51 1.40
N TYR A 528 5.55 23.40 0.78
CA TYR A 528 5.80 23.53 -0.64
C TYR A 528 6.83 22.51 -1.13
N ILE A 529 6.75 22.26 -2.42
CA ILE A 529 7.81 21.64 -3.22
C ILE A 529 8.07 22.58 -4.40
N THR A 530 9.34 22.80 -4.75
CA THR A 530 9.70 23.66 -5.88
C THR A 530 10.38 22.83 -6.96
N THR A 531 9.90 22.96 -8.20
CA THR A 531 10.57 22.42 -9.38
C THR A 531 11.49 23.48 -9.96
N LEU A 532 12.75 23.12 -10.16
CA LEU A 532 13.79 24.00 -10.68
C LEU A 532 14.41 23.38 -11.94
N ASP A 533 14.80 24.24 -12.86
CA ASP A 533 15.76 23.89 -13.92
C ASP A 533 17.12 24.49 -13.57
N LEU A 534 18.11 23.60 -13.43
CA LEU A 534 19.47 23.95 -13.03
C LEU A 534 20.37 23.91 -14.25
N HIS A 535 20.97 25.06 -14.59
CA HIS A 535 21.97 25.13 -15.65
C HIS A 535 23.33 24.79 -15.07
N LEU A 536 23.87 23.63 -15.43
CA LEU A 536 25.06 23.04 -14.81
C LEU A 536 26.34 23.47 -15.53
N ARG A 537 27.44 23.56 -14.78
CA ARG A 537 28.80 23.60 -15.35
C ARG A 537 29.32 22.20 -15.61
N SER A 538 30.03 22.02 -16.72
CA SER A 538 30.79 20.78 -16.96
C SER A 538 32.25 20.94 -16.48
N PRO A 539 32.86 19.89 -15.92
CA PRO A 539 32.34 18.53 -15.75
C PRO A 539 31.28 18.39 -14.64
N LEU A 540 30.25 17.58 -14.91
CA LEU A 540 29.11 17.40 -14.02
C LEU A 540 29.51 16.67 -12.73
N SER A 541 29.10 17.23 -11.58
CA SER A 541 29.28 16.59 -10.27
C SER A 541 27.97 16.47 -9.50
N SER A 542 27.34 15.30 -9.66
CA SER A 542 26.08 14.98 -8.98
C SER A 542 26.19 14.98 -7.45
N LEU A 543 27.35 14.59 -6.91
CA LEU A 543 27.58 14.58 -5.46
C LEU A 543 27.66 16.01 -4.89
N GLN A 544 28.40 16.90 -5.56
CA GLN A 544 28.52 18.30 -5.16
C GLN A 544 27.17 18.99 -5.19
N LEU A 545 26.38 18.76 -6.24
CA LEU A 545 25.06 19.33 -6.36
C LEU A 545 24.11 18.92 -5.22
N ARG A 546 24.11 17.64 -4.83
CA ARG A 546 23.26 17.20 -3.72
C ARG A 546 23.69 17.77 -2.38
N LYS A 547 25.01 17.89 -2.14
CA LYS A 547 25.55 18.52 -0.93
C LYS A 547 25.15 19.98 -0.84
N LEU A 548 25.21 20.69 -1.95
CA LEU A 548 24.81 22.09 -2.07
C LEU A 548 23.34 22.31 -1.68
N PHE A 549 22.42 21.54 -2.25
CA PHE A 549 21.00 21.65 -1.89
C PHE A 549 20.68 21.17 -0.47
N PHE A 550 21.37 20.13 0.02
CA PHE A 550 21.11 19.59 1.36
C PHE A 550 21.66 20.47 2.49
N PHE A 551 22.92 20.89 2.39
CA PHE A 551 23.62 21.58 3.49
C PHE A 551 23.52 23.11 3.41
N GLN A 552 23.53 23.71 2.21
CA GLN A 552 23.61 25.17 2.07
C GLN A 552 22.24 25.81 1.81
N SER A 553 21.39 25.22 0.95
CA SER A 553 20.07 25.83 0.69
C SER A 553 18.98 25.49 1.68
N LYS A 554 19.16 24.43 2.51
CA LYS A 554 18.09 23.84 3.34
C LYS A 554 16.85 23.37 2.53
N HIS A 555 16.95 23.32 1.20
CA HIS A 555 15.94 22.85 0.26
C HIS A 555 16.41 21.58 -0.48
N PRO A 556 16.49 20.42 0.19
CA PRO A 556 17.07 19.22 -0.42
C PRO A 556 16.26 18.69 -1.61
N ILE A 557 16.98 18.23 -2.63
CA ILE A 557 16.41 17.51 -3.78
C ILE A 557 15.72 16.23 -3.28
N ILE A 558 14.49 16.01 -3.74
CA ILE A 558 13.62 14.92 -3.33
C ILE A 558 14.16 13.56 -3.83
N GLY A 559 14.15 12.57 -2.93
CA GLY A 559 14.52 11.18 -3.21
C GLY A 559 15.80 10.74 -2.49
N GLU A 560 15.97 9.43 -2.35
CA GLU A 560 16.96 8.84 -1.45
C GLU A 560 18.44 9.19 -1.80
N SER A 561 19.21 9.54 -0.78
CA SER A 561 20.69 9.49 -0.68
C SER A 561 21.09 9.15 0.74
N ALA A 562 22.36 8.79 0.92
CA ALA A 562 23.04 8.82 2.22
C ALA A 562 22.72 10.09 3.05
N TYR A 563 22.54 11.25 2.42
CA TYR A 563 22.28 12.54 3.08
C TYR A 563 20.79 12.78 3.40
N THR A 564 19.87 12.39 2.52
CA THR A 564 18.43 12.64 2.68
C THR A 564 17.71 11.59 3.54
N LYS A 565 18.42 10.57 4.05
CA LYS A 565 17.90 9.53 4.96
C LYS A 565 17.21 10.07 6.23
N LEU A 566 17.49 11.30 6.64
CA LEU A 566 16.86 11.99 7.77
C LEU A 566 15.43 12.46 7.46
N LEU A 567 15.09 12.64 6.18
CA LEU A 567 13.76 13.04 5.76
C LEU A 567 12.88 11.81 5.54
N HIS A 568 12.08 11.44 6.55
CA HIS A 568 11.16 10.31 6.48
C HIS A 568 10.13 10.41 5.32
N VAL A 569 9.85 11.62 4.83
CA VAL A 569 8.70 11.91 3.96
C VAL A 569 8.82 11.36 2.53
N ASN A 570 10.02 10.98 2.06
CA ASN A 570 10.25 10.63 0.65
C ASN A 570 11.24 9.46 0.41
N LYS A 571 11.44 8.58 1.39
CA LYS A 571 12.45 7.50 1.32
C LYS A 571 12.26 6.56 0.11
N ASP A 572 11.03 6.23 -0.25
CA ASP A 572 10.75 5.20 -1.27
C ASP A 572 10.43 5.77 -2.67
N LYS A 573 10.61 7.09 -2.89
CA LYS A 573 10.08 7.77 -4.09
C LYS A 573 11.06 7.85 -5.28
N GLY A 574 12.29 7.33 -5.13
CA GLY A 574 13.36 7.47 -6.13
C GLY A 574 13.86 8.92 -6.29
N LEU A 575 14.98 9.13 -7.00
CA LEU A 575 15.59 10.45 -7.13
C LEU A 575 14.85 11.34 -8.16
N TYR A 576 14.46 12.56 -7.77
CA TYR A 576 13.85 13.57 -8.64
C TYR A 576 14.90 14.55 -9.17
N ALA A 577 15.81 14.01 -9.98
CA ALA A 577 16.77 14.77 -10.76
C ALA A 577 16.92 14.13 -12.14
N SER A 578 16.81 14.93 -13.20
CA SER A 578 16.94 14.44 -14.58
C SER A 578 17.57 15.48 -15.51
N ILE A 579 18.60 15.10 -16.28
CA ILE A 579 19.14 15.97 -17.34
C ILE A 579 18.15 15.95 -18.51
N ILE A 580 17.48 17.07 -18.75
CA ILE A 580 16.41 17.18 -19.75
C ILE A 580 16.85 17.93 -21.00
N HIS A 581 17.96 18.67 -20.95
CA HIS A 581 18.45 19.41 -22.11
C HIS A 581 19.98 19.38 -22.19
N VAL A 582 20.50 19.26 -23.40
CA VAL A 582 21.92 19.43 -23.71
C VAL A 582 22.07 20.29 -24.97
N SER A 583 23.00 21.24 -24.93
CA SER A 583 23.29 22.16 -26.04
C SER A 583 24.79 22.35 -26.19
N PHE A 584 25.30 22.16 -27.41
CA PHE A 584 26.73 22.24 -27.73
C PHE A 584 26.96 22.50 -29.21
N LEU A 585 28.17 22.94 -29.55
CA LEU A 585 28.61 23.08 -30.93
C LEU A 585 29.10 21.72 -31.45
N HIS A 586 28.58 21.26 -32.58
CA HIS A 586 28.98 20.00 -33.18
C HIS A 586 30.48 20.05 -33.54
N PRO A 587 31.32 19.13 -33.05
CA PRO A 587 32.79 19.23 -33.17
C PRO A 587 33.31 19.12 -34.61
N ILE A 588 32.60 18.38 -35.47
CA ILE A 588 32.95 18.23 -36.90
C ILE A 588 32.20 19.24 -37.79
N LYS A 589 30.86 19.29 -37.70
CA LYS A 589 30.01 20.10 -38.57
C LYS A 589 29.97 21.60 -38.21
N GLY A 590 30.38 21.98 -37.00
CA GLY A 590 30.31 23.37 -36.53
C GLY A 590 28.89 23.92 -36.35
N THR A 591 27.86 23.07 -36.42
CA THR A 591 26.46 23.46 -36.22
C THR A 591 26.06 23.39 -34.76
N GLN A 592 25.15 24.27 -34.31
CA GLN A 592 24.62 24.18 -32.94
C GLN A 592 23.67 22.99 -32.84
N VAL A 593 23.93 22.08 -31.91
CA VAL A 593 23.06 20.94 -31.59
C VAL A 593 22.36 21.23 -30.28
N GLN A 594 21.03 21.09 -30.27
CA GLN A 594 20.19 21.24 -29.08
C GLN A 594 19.24 20.05 -29.01
N VAL A 595 19.32 19.31 -27.92
CA VAL A 595 18.50 18.11 -27.71
C VAL A 595 17.77 18.25 -26.38
N THR A 596 16.45 18.12 -26.42
CA THR A 596 15.58 18.18 -25.25
C THR A 596 14.86 16.85 -25.09
N GLY A 597 15.03 16.22 -23.95
CA GLY A 597 14.27 15.05 -23.53
C GLY A 597 13.02 15.45 -22.74
N ASN A 598 12.03 14.56 -22.74
CA ASN A 598 10.81 14.76 -21.97
C ASN A 598 11.09 14.68 -20.46
N GLU A 599 10.39 15.52 -19.68
CA GLU A 599 10.41 15.38 -18.23
C GLU A 599 9.90 13.98 -17.84
N PRO A 600 10.58 13.25 -16.95
CA PRO A 600 10.10 11.95 -16.51
C PRO A 600 8.70 12.06 -15.89
N GLN A 601 7.76 11.23 -16.33
CA GLN A 601 6.34 11.30 -15.90
C GLN A 601 6.16 11.31 -14.37
N LYS A 602 7.06 10.65 -13.63
CA LYS A 602 7.05 10.63 -12.16
C LYS A 602 7.08 12.02 -11.52
N PHE A 603 7.72 13.01 -12.16
CA PHE A 603 7.83 14.38 -11.62
C PHE A 603 6.47 15.08 -11.62
N ALA A 604 5.76 15.03 -12.74
CA ALA A 604 4.41 15.59 -12.86
C ALA A 604 3.42 14.90 -11.92
N MET A 605 3.43 13.57 -11.87
CA MET A 605 2.58 12.79 -10.96
C MET A 605 2.81 13.17 -9.50
N MET A 606 4.07 13.41 -9.11
CA MET A 606 4.42 13.81 -7.76
C MET A 606 3.86 15.19 -7.40
N ARG A 607 4.01 16.19 -8.28
CA ARG A 607 3.41 17.52 -8.09
C ARG A 607 1.90 17.45 -7.96
N GLU A 608 1.24 16.75 -8.88
CA GLU A 608 -0.21 16.62 -8.90
C GLU A 608 -0.74 15.91 -7.64
N ARG A 609 -0.05 14.86 -7.20
CA ARG A 609 -0.39 14.12 -5.98
C ARG A 609 -0.32 14.99 -4.74
N GLU A 610 0.77 15.73 -4.55
CA GLU A 610 0.96 16.61 -3.39
C GLU A 610 -0.09 17.74 -3.39
N PHE A 611 -0.36 18.34 -4.55
CA PHE A 611 -1.39 19.37 -4.70
C PHE A 611 -2.80 18.83 -4.38
N LYS A 612 -3.16 17.65 -4.88
CA LYS A 612 -4.45 17.00 -4.58
C LYS A 612 -4.62 16.71 -3.09
N PHE A 613 -3.56 16.29 -2.40
CA PHE A 613 -3.60 16.07 -0.96
C PHE A 613 -3.77 17.37 -0.17
N TYR A 614 -3.16 18.46 -0.64
CA TYR A 614 -3.37 19.79 -0.07
C TYR A 614 -4.80 20.29 -0.27
N GLN A 615 -5.33 20.20 -1.51
CA GLN A 615 -6.72 20.56 -1.82
C GLN A 615 -7.71 19.85 -0.91
N LYS A 616 -7.58 18.52 -0.76
CA LYS A 616 -8.44 17.74 0.16
C LYS A 616 -8.32 18.14 1.62
N LYS A 617 -7.12 18.58 2.07
CA LYS A 617 -6.94 19.09 3.43
C LYS A 617 -7.72 20.39 3.60
N ILE A 618 -7.54 21.35 2.70
CA ILE A 618 -8.23 22.65 2.73
C ILE A 618 -9.74 22.50 2.61
N GLU A 619 -10.23 21.61 1.76
CA GLU A 619 -11.67 21.33 1.61
C GLU A 619 -12.30 20.85 2.92
N ARG A 620 -11.65 19.92 3.63
CA ARG A 620 -12.09 19.45 4.94
C ARG A 620 -12.07 20.55 6.01
N GLU A 621 -11.03 21.39 5.99
CA GLU A 621 -10.93 22.52 6.92
C GLU A 621 -12.04 23.55 6.66
N ASN A 622 -12.31 23.86 5.38
CA ASN A 622 -13.38 24.77 4.98
C ASN A 622 -14.77 24.21 5.32
N GLU A 623 -15.00 22.91 5.13
CA GLU A 623 -16.24 22.24 5.55
C GLU A 623 -16.43 22.30 7.08
N ALA A 624 -15.36 22.07 7.84
CA ALA A 624 -15.41 22.18 9.30
C ALA A 624 -15.74 23.62 9.75
N MET A 625 -15.21 24.62 9.05
CA MET A 625 -15.48 26.04 9.32
C MET A 625 -16.90 26.46 8.98
N LYS A 626 -17.41 26.03 7.82
CA LYS A 626 -18.82 26.25 7.46
C LYS A 626 -19.77 25.63 8.48
N LYS A 627 -19.45 24.44 8.97
CA LYS A 627 -20.22 23.79 10.05
C LYS A 627 -20.15 24.56 11.37
N ALA A 628 -19.04 25.23 11.65
CA ALA A 628 -18.86 26.08 12.82
C ALA A 628 -19.44 27.50 12.66
N GLY A 629 -20.08 27.82 11.51
CA GLY A 629 -20.68 29.14 11.27
C GLY A 629 -19.67 30.27 10.99
N ILE A 630 -18.41 29.93 10.67
CA ILE A 630 -17.36 30.91 10.35
C ILE A 630 -17.37 31.18 8.84
N ASP A 631 -17.45 32.46 8.46
CA ASP A 631 -17.40 32.85 7.04
C ASP A 631 -16.01 32.58 6.44
N VAL A 632 -15.98 31.98 5.26
CA VAL A 632 -14.77 31.47 4.60
C VAL A 632 -14.04 32.59 3.83
N SER A 633 -14.65 33.77 3.75
CA SER A 633 -14.15 34.94 3.02
C SER A 633 -12.90 35.60 3.65
N GLU A 634 -12.61 35.36 4.93
CA GLU A 634 -11.38 35.80 5.62
C GLU A 634 -10.16 34.90 5.31
N GLN A 635 -9.97 34.53 4.04
CA GLN A 635 -8.93 33.61 3.58
C GLN A 635 -7.51 34.22 3.52
N MET A 636 -7.35 35.53 3.77
CA MET A 636 -6.09 36.24 3.53
C MET A 636 -5.03 36.16 4.65
N ASP A 637 -5.38 35.83 5.90
CA ASP A 637 -4.41 35.87 7.02
C ASP A 637 -3.86 34.50 7.47
N ARG A 638 -3.99 33.45 6.64
CA ARG A 638 -3.46 32.10 6.96
C ARG A 638 -2.02 31.84 6.51
N GLU A 639 -1.28 32.88 6.14
CA GLU A 639 0.16 32.73 5.86
C GLU A 639 0.96 32.26 7.09
N ASN A 640 0.40 32.37 8.31
CA ASN A 640 1.09 32.07 9.57
C ASN A 640 0.81 30.68 10.20
N GLY A 641 0.05 29.80 9.52
CA GLY A 641 -0.01 28.38 9.91
C GLY A 641 -0.80 28.01 11.18
N GLN A 642 -1.75 28.84 11.63
CA GLN A 642 -2.49 28.62 12.89
C GLN A 642 -3.35 27.32 12.90
N LEU A 643 -3.33 26.55 14.00
CA LEU A 643 -4.09 25.29 14.16
C LEU A 643 -5.61 25.50 14.09
N LEU A 644 -6.29 24.70 13.26
CA LEU A 644 -7.73 24.80 13.00
C LEU A 644 -8.59 24.82 14.27
N ALA A 645 -8.30 23.96 15.25
CA ALA A 645 -9.12 23.86 16.46
C ALA A 645 -9.14 25.15 17.28
N TYR A 646 -8.03 25.91 17.31
CA TYR A 646 -7.98 27.21 17.97
C TYR A 646 -8.68 28.31 17.17
N VAL A 647 -8.73 28.19 15.84
CA VAL A 647 -9.52 29.10 15.01
C VAL A 647 -11.01 28.84 15.21
N LEU A 648 -11.42 27.57 15.31
CA LEU A 648 -12.80 27.19 15.59
C LEU A 648 -13.21 27.44 17.05
N GLY A 649 -12.25 27.56 17.97
CA GLY A 649 -12.47 27.67 19.42
C GLY A 649 -13.06 26.41 20.06
N GLN A 650 -13.18 25.30 19.29
CA GLN A 650 -13.81 24.06 19.74
C GLN A 650 -13.18 22.81 19.11
N LYS A 651 -13.34 21.68 19.79
CA LYS A 651 -12.83 20.37 19.39
C LYS A 651 -13.76 19.24 19.85
N ASP A 652 -14.11 18.36 18.92
CA ASP A 652 -14.82 17.12 19.27
C ASP A 652 -13.86 16.08 19.88
N PHE A 653 -14.30 15.46 20.97
CA PHE A 653 -13.62 14.40 21.71
C PHE A 653 -14.65 13.47 22.36
N PHE A 654 -14.53 12.16 22.12
CA PHE A 654 -15.42 11.15 22.70
C PHE A 654 -16.93 11.45 22.51
N ASN A 655 -17.31 11.88 21.29
CA ASN A 655 -18.67 12.29 20.89
C ASN A 655 -19.23 13.54 21.63
N LEU A 656 -18.37 14.34 22.26
CA LEU A 656 -18.72 15.59 22.92
C LEU A 656 -17.90 16.74 22.30
N THR A 657 -18.47 17.94 22.26
CA THR A 657 -17.79 19.13 21.73
C THR A 657 -17.26 19.97 22.89
N PHE A 658 -15.93 20.12 22.96
CA PHE A 658 -15.26 20.91 23.98
C PHE A 658 -14.82 22.26 23.41
N LYS A 659 -15.00 23.33 24.17
CA LYS A 659 -14.29 24.60 23.95
C LYS A 659 -12.79 24.39 24.18
N VAL A 660 -11.97 24.95 23.30
CA VAL A 660 -10.49 24.91 23.40
C VAL A 660 -9.90 26.29 23.11
N THR A 661 -8.84 26.62 23.83
CA THR A 661 -8.06 27.85 23.64
C THR A 661 -6.57 27.53 23.59
N LYS A 662 -5.72 28.52 23.26
CA LYS A 662 -4.26 28.34 23.23
C LYS A 662 -3.65 28.00 24.60
N ASP A 663 -4.44 28.04 25.68
CA ASP A 663 -4.00 27.82 27.05
C ASP A 663 -4.06 26.35 27.49
N CYS A 664 -4.67 25.49 26.68
CA CYS A 664 -4.81 24.06 26.96
C CYS A 664 -4.47 23.20 25.74
N LEU A 665 -4.09 21.94 25.97
CA LEU A 665 -3.81 20.99 24.89
C LEU A 665 -5.09 20.65 24.13
N ILE A 666 -5.02 20.63 22.79
CA ILE A 666 -6.17 20.19 21.98
C ILE A 666 -6.41 18.70 22.23
N PRO A 667 -7.63 18.28 22.64
CA PRO A 667 -7.96 16.88 22.86
C PRO A 667 -7.57 15.98 21.68
N ARG A 668 -6.83 14.90 21.99
CA ARG A 668 -6.34 13.96 20.99
C ARG A 668 -7.22 12.72 20.92
N PRO A 669 -7.52 12.17 19.73
CA PRO A 669 -8.26 10.90 19.62
C PRO A 669 -7.61 9.73 20.35
N ALA A 670 -6.28 9.74 20.53
CA ALA A 670 -5.57 8.72 21.31
C ALA A 670 -6.00 8.73 22.78
N SER A 671 -6.25 9.91 23.36
CA SER A 671 -6.65 10.07 24.76
C SER A 671 -8.05 9.53 25.06
N GLU A 672 -8.86 9.24 24.04
CA GLU A 672 -10.14 8.53 24.22
C GLU A 672 -9.97 7.13 24.80
N THR A 673 -8.78 6.53 24.65
CA THR A 673 -8.46 5.23 25.25
C THR A 673 -8.46 5.28 26.78
N LEU A 674 -8.10 6.42 27.38
CA LEU A 674 -8.14 6.63 28.84
C LEU A 674 -9.59 6.68 29.34
N VAL A 675 -10.46 7.38 28.60
CA VAL A 675 -11.89 7.47 28.91
C VAL A 675 -12.54 6.08 28.85
N LYS A 676 -12.23 5.29 27.82
CA LYS A 676 -12.73 3.90 27.70
C LYS A 676 -12.28 3.03 28.87
N ALA A 677 -10.99 3.07 29.19
CA ALA A 677 -10.44 2.29 30.30
C ALA A 677 -11.09 2.67 31.65
N ALA A 678 -11.31 3.97 31.88
CA ALA A 678 -12.01 4.44 33.07
C ALA A 678 -13.48 4.00 33.11
N ILE A 679 -14.21 4.07 32.00
CA ILE A 679 -15.61 3.61 31.92
C ILE A 679 -15.70 2.10 32.15
N ASP A 680 -14.80 1.30 31.56
CA ASP A 680 -14.78 -0.14 31.76
C ASP A 680 -14.52 -0.53 33.21
N PHE A 681 -13.72 0.26 33.94
CA PHE A 681 -13.58 0.12 35.38
C PHE A 681 -14.83 0.55 36.15
N ILE A 682 -15.49 1.66 35.77
CA ILE A 682 -16.54 2.26 36.61
C ILE A 682 -17.95 1.68 36.34
N LYS A 683 -18.24 1.19 35.14
CA LYS A 683 -19.62 0.89 34.66
C LYS A 683 -20.45 -0.03 35.58
N ASP A 684 -19.80 -0.95 36.28
CA ASP A 684 -20.44 -1.92 37.19
C ASP A 684 -20.29 -1.54 38.67
N ARG A 685 -19.82 -0.32 38.96
CA ARG A 685 -19.54 0.20 40.31
C ARG A 685 -20.33 1.48 40.56
N ASN A 686 -20.59 1.75 41.84
CA ASN A 686 -21.19 3.02 42.29
C ASN A 686 -20.31 3.62 43.37
N GLY A 687 -20.44 4.93 43.58
CA GLY A 687 -19.76 5.58 44.69
C GLY A 687 -18.30 5.97 44.43
N ILE A 688 -17.83 5.94 43.18
CA ILE A 688 -16.42 6.12 42.80
C ILE A 688 -15.97 7.57 43.02
N ARG A 689 -14.76 7.73 43.58
CA ARG A 689 -14.02 8.99 43.62
C ARG A 689 -12.94 9.00 42.54
N LEU A 690 -13.03 9.96 41.62
CA LEU A 690 -12.14 10.12 40.47
C LEU A 690 -11.20 11.30 40.69
N ILE A 691 -9.93 11.17 40.29
CA ILE A 691 -9.01 12.29 40.15
C ILE A 691 -8.43 12.34 38.72
N ASP A 692 -8.46 13.52 38.11
CA ASP A 692 -7.89 13.84 36.80
C ASP A 692 -6.74 14.83 36.97
N ILE A 693 -5.51 14.40 36.69
CA ILE A 693 -4.29 15.20 36.88
C ILE A 693 -3.81 15.72 35.52
N GLY A 694 -3.69 17.04 35.39
CA GLY A 694 -3.42 17.69 34.10
C GLY A 694 -4.67 17.74 33.23
N THR A 695 -5.80 18.18 33.80
CA THR A 695 -7.12 18.08 33.18
C THR A 695 -7.24 18.89 31.88
N GLY A 696 -6.40 19.91 31.68
CA GLY A 696 -6.41 20.76 30.49
C GLY A 696 -7.76 21.43 30.29
N CYS A 697 -8.43 21.11 29.18
CA CYS A 697 -9.79 21.61 28.89
C CYS A 697 -10.91 20.78 29.56
N GLY A 698 -10.58 19.84 30.44
CA GLY A 698 -11.51 18.99 31.18
C GLY A 698 -11.93 17.72 30.42
N ASN A 699 -11.31 17.41 29.27
CA ASN A 699 -11.85 16.43 28.34
C ASN A 699 -11.92 15.00 28.91
N LEU A 700 -11.01 14.60 29.81
CA LEU A 700 -11.05 13.27 30.42
C LEU A 700 -12.15 13.16 31.48
N VAL A 701 -12.08 13.95 32.56
CA VAL A 701 -13.06 13.92 33.65
C VAL A 701 -14.50 14.14 33.17
N ILE A 702 -14.72 15.10 32.27
CA ILE A 702 -16.04 15.42 31.73
C ILE A 702 -16.58 14.27 30.88
N SER A 703 -15.76 13.70 29.99
CA SER A 703 -16.21 12.59 29.13
C SER A 703 -16.54 11.33 29.94
N ILE A 704 -15.73 11.02 30.95
CA ILE A 704 -15.99 9.89 31.85
C ILE A 704 -17.32 10.09 32.56
N MET A 705 -17.54 11.26 33.17
CA MET A 705 -18.79 11.57 33.85
C MET A 705 -19.97 11.55 32.87
N ALA A 706 -19.90 12.21 31.72
CA ALA A 706 -20.99 12.31 30.76
C ALA A 706 -21.53 10.94 30.31
N ASN A 707 -20.66 9.94 30.21
CA ASN A 707 -20.99 8.60 29.69
C ASN A 707 -21.35 7.57 30.77
N LEU A 708 -21.39 7.97 32.05
CA LEU A 708 -21.76 7.10 33.17
C LEU A 708 -23.05 7.59 33.84
N PRO A 709 -23.81 6.72 34.54
CA PRO A 709 -24.95 7.17 35.33
C PRO A 709 -24.51 8.09 36.47
N SER A 710 -25.37 9.01 36.91
CA SER A 710 -25.05 9.97 37.97
C SER A 710 -24.73 9.31 39.33
N SER A 711 -25.09 8.05 39.56
CA SER A 711 -24.73 7.30 40.78
C SER A 711 -23.31 6.73 40.76
N ALA A 712 -22.69 6.63 39.57
CA ALA A 712 -21.40 5.98 39.40
C ALA A 712 -20.26 6.77 40.08
N ILE A 713 -20.25 8.10 39.88
CA ILE A 713 -19.22 9.01 40.41
C ILE A 713 -19.83 9.94 41.46
N THR A 714 -19.36 9.79 42.70
CA THR A 714 -19.80 10.62 43.83
C THR A 714 -19.14 11.99 43.81
N SER A 715 -17.82 12.02 43.58
CA SER A 715 -17.02 13.24 43.53
C SER A 715 -15.85 13.05 42.58
N ALA A 716 -15.51 14.10 41.84
CA ALA A 716 -14.31 14.15 41.01
C ALA A 716 -13.44 15.34 41.43
N VAL A 717 -12.13 15.19 41.31
CA VAL A 717 -11.17 16.30 41.46
C VAL A 717 -10.40 16.41 40.15
N ALA A 718 -10.30 17.63 39.62
CA ALA A 718 -9.62 17.90 38.37
C ALA A 718 -8.58 19.00 38.61
N ILE A 719 -7.31 18.67 38.33
CA ILE A 719 -6.16 19.49 38.68
C ILE A 719 -5.45 19.92 37.40
N ASP A 720 -5.05 21.18 37.34
CA ASP A 720 -4.12 21.69 36.31
C ASP A 720 -3.21 22.77 36.91
N ILE A 721 -2.04 23.01 36.31
CA ILE A 721 -1.13 24.09 36.72
C ILE A 721 -1.56 25.45 36.15
N SER A 722 -2.40 25.45 35.12
CA SER A 722 -2.86 26.64 34.41
C SER A 722 -4.27 27.04 34.83
N ASP A 723 -4.41 28.21 35.48
CA ASP A 723 -5.73 28.81 35.77
C ASP A 723 -6.55 29.04 34.50
N ALA A 724 -5.89 29.40 33.39
CA ALA A 724 -6.56 29.62 32.12
C ALA A 724 -7.13 28.31 31.55
N ALA A 725 -6.41 27.20 31.67
CA ALA A 725 -6.93 25.89 31.27
C ALA A 725 -8.12 25.46 32.15
N LEU A 726 -8.03 25.65 33.47
CA LEU A 726 -9.12 25.34 34.41
C LEU A 726 -10.38 26.18 34.15
N ALA A 727 -10.23 27.45 33.76
CA ALA A 727 -11.38 28.28 33.37
C ALA A 727 -12.13 27.68 32.17
N VAL A 728 -11.40 27.20 31.15
CA VAL A 728 -11.97 26.50 30.00
C VAL A 728 -12.60 25.17 30.40
N ALA A 729 -11.95 24.40 31.28
CA ALA A 729 -12.47 23.14 31.79
C ALA A 729 -13.78 23.31 32.57
N LYS A 730 -13.88 24.34 33.41
CA LYS A 730 -15.09 24.65 34.17
C LYS A 730 -16.25 25.03 33.25
N GLU A 731 -16.00 25.86 32.25
CA GLU A 731 -16.99 26.23 31.24
C GLU A 731 -17.49 25.00 30.46
N ASN A 732 -16.58 24.13 30.02
CA ASN A 732 -16.94 22.86 29.39
C ASN A 732 -17.76 21.96 30.33
N GLY A 733 -17.40 21.87 31.60
CA GLY A 733 -18.10 21.06 32.59
C GLY A 733 -19.54 21.52 32.79
N GLU A 734 -19.76 22.83 32.91
CA GLU A 734 -21.10 23.41 33.00
C GLU A 734 -21.93 23.21 31.72
N ALA A 735 -21.31 23.41 30.55
CA ALA A 735 -21.99 23.30 29.26
C ALA A 735 -22.40 21.85 28.92
N ILE A 736 -21.53 20.87 29.22
CA ILE A 736 -21.73 19.47 28.81
C ILE A 736 -22.48 18.65 29.87
N LEU A 737 -22.12 18.78 31.15
CA LEU A 737 -22.72 18.00 32.23
C LEU A 737 -23.94 18.67 32.87
N GLY A 738 -24.11 19.98 32.63
CA GLY A 738 -25.06 20.82 33.35
C GLY A 738 -24.56 21.22 34.75
N LYS A 739 -25.14 22.29 35.30
CA LYS A 739 -24.69 22.92 36.55
C LYS A 739 -24.65 21.97 37.75
N ASP A 740 -25.64 21.10 37.91
CA ASP A 740 -25.74 20.26 39.12
C ASP A 740 -24.75 19.09 39.13
N ARG A 741 -24.42 18.56 37.95
CA ARG A 741 -23.42 17.50 37.83
C ARG A 741 -22.00 18.06 37.83
N SER A 742 -21.78 19.23 37.22
CA SER A 742 -20.50 19.95 37.23
C SER A 742 -20.06 20.33 38.65
N LYS A 743 -20.99 20.66 39.56
CA LYS A 743 -20.69 20.91 41.00
C LYS A 743 -20.00 19.76 41.73
N ARG A 744 -20.05 18.54 41.19
CA ARG A 744 -19.36 17.37 41.76
C ARG A 744 -17.88 17.30 41.39
N ILE A 745 -17.42 18.19 40.51
CA ILE A 745 -16.03 18.34 40.12
C ILE A 745 -15.44 19.50 40.93
N GLU A 746 -14.43 19.19 41.73
CA GLU A 746 -13.60 20.19 42.39
C GLU A 746 -12.42 20.53 41.48
N TRP A 747 -12.37 21.78 41.00
CA TRP A 747 -11.29 22.27 40.14
C TRP A 747 -10.19 22.89 40.99
N ARG A 748 -8.95 22.43 40.87
CA ARG A 748 -7.82 22.93 41.68
C ARG A 748 -6.64 23.35 40.82
N ASN A 749 -6.11 24.55 41.08
CA ASN A 749 -4.82 24.96 40.53
C ASN A 749 -3.69 24.39 41.41
N GLN A 750 -3.08 23.30 40.96
CA GLN A 750 -1.97 22.65 41.67
C GLN A 750 -1.02 21.99 40.67
N SER A 751 0.25 21.83 41.07
CA SER A 751 1.23 21.05 40.33
C SER A 751 0.94 19.55 40.49
N MET A 752 1.26 18.74 39.47
CA MET A 752 1.19 17.28 39.57
C MET A 752 2.10 16.73 40.68
N SER A 753 3.10 17.48 41.13
CA SER A 753 3.99 17.10 42.23
C SER A 753 3.42 17.32 43.63
N ASP A 754 2.30 18.05 43.76
CA ASP A 754 1.74 18.46 45.06
C ASP A 754 0.21 18.27 45.08
N VAL A 755 -0.20 17.01 45.17
CA VAL A 755 -1.60 16.57 45.11
C VAL A 755 -2.12 16.10 46.49
N ALA A 756 -1.31 16.23 47.55
CA ALA A 756 -1.62 15.71 48.87
C ALA A 756 -2.74 16.52 49.56
N ASP A 757 -3.96 15.99 49.55
CA ASP A 757 -5.13 16.58 50.23
C ASP A 757 -5.68 15.72 51.38
N GLY A 758 -4.96 14.65 51.74
CA GLY A 758 -5.37 13.67 52.75
C GLY A 758 -6.55 12.78 52.32
N LYS A 759 -7.00 12.84 51.07
CA LYS A 759 -8.06 11.99 50.50
C LYS A 759 -7.45 10.90 49.62
N VAL A 760 -8.21 9.82 49.46
CA VAL A 760 -7.86 8.69 48.59
C VAL A 760 -8.94 8.44 47.55
N TYR A 761 -8.52 8.26 46.31
CA TYR A 761 -9.34 8.12 45.11
C TYR A 761 -9.39 6.66 44.65
N ASP A 762 -10.50 6.25 44.07
CA ASP A 762 -10.68 4.89 43.52
C ASP A 762 -9.99 4.76 42.15
N ILE A 763 -9.87 5.87 41.42
CA ILE A 763 -9.28 5.93 40.10
C ILE A 763 -8.57 7.27 39.87
N LEU A 764 -7.35 7.20 39.35
CA LEU A 764 -6.56 8.32 38.85
C LEU A 764 -6.44 8.21 37.33
N VAL A 765 -6.71 9.29 36.61
CA VAL A 765 -6.52 9.38 35.16
C VAL A 765 -5.58 10.55 34.86
N CYS A 766 -4.62 10.35 33.95
CA CYS A 766 -3.69 11.40 33.57
C CYS A 766 -3.18 11.21 32.13
N ASN A 767 -3.17 12.29 31.36
CA ASN A 767 -2.38 12.40 30.14
C ASN A 767 -1.19 13.34 30.40
N PRO A 768 -0.04 12.83 30.88
CA PRO A 768 1.08 13.69 31.25
C PRO A 768 1.82 14.20 30.00
N PRO A 769 2.50 15.36 30.08
CA PRO A 769 3.46 15.76 29.06
C PRO A 769 4.59 14.71 28.95
N TYR A 770 4.92 14.28 27.72
CA TYR A 770 5.89 13.19 27.50
C TYR A 770 6.88 13.45 26.35
N LEU A 771 6.87 14.63 25.74
CA LEU A 771 7.79 14.94 24.64
C LEU A 771 9.12 15.51 25.17
N ASP A 772 10.24 14.96 24.68
CA ASP A 772 11.58 15.50 24.96
C ASP A 772 11.93 16.65 23.99
N TYR A 773 12.01 17.87 24.53
CA TYR A 773 12.34 19.07 23.76
C TYR A 773 13.68 18.96 23.03
N ASN A 774 14.71 18.35 23.64
CA ASN A 774 16.06 18.27 23.06
C ASN A 774 16.13 17.29 21.88
N GLN A 775 15.31 16.23 21.90
CA GLN A 775 15.23 15.29 20.79
C GLN A 775 14.44 15.86 19.60
N ILE A 776 13.35 16.57 19.87
CA ILE A 776 12.49 17.09 18.81
C ILE A 776 13.09 18.36 18.19
N SER A 777 13.74 19.23 18.97
CA SER A 777 14.45 20.42 18.46
C SER A 777 15.58 20.06 17.48
N LYS A 778 16.29 18.95 17.71
CA LYS A 778 17.31 18.41 16.78
C LYS A 778 16.71 17.97 15.43
N ARG A 779 15.42 17.64 15.38
CA ARG A 779 14.73 17.20 14.15
C ARG A 779 14.18 18.35 13.31
N LYS A 780 14.19 19.61 13.80
CA LYS A 780 13.82 20.95 13.23
C LYS A 780 12.55 21.07 12.35
N VAL A 781 12.19 20.07 11.56
CA VAL A 781 11.11 20.04 10.56
C VAL A 781 9.72 19.83 11.17
N GLN A 782 9.60 19.39 12.43
CA GLN A 782 8.30 19.13 13.09
C GLN A 782 7.82 20.24 14.05
N MET A 783 8.56 21.35 14.18
CA MET A 783 8.31 22.38 15.20
C MET A 783 7.15 23.34 14.90
N ALA A 784 6.76 23.52 13.63
CA ALA A 784 5.81 24.57 13.25
C ALA A 784 4.41 24.38 13.84
N ASP A 785 3.92 23.14 13.90
CA ASP A 785 2.59 22.81 14.47
C ASP A 785 2.64 22.69 16.01
N LEU A 786 3.74 22.16 16.55
CA LEU A 786 3.95 21.97 18.00
C LEU A 786 4.21 23.27 18.75
N GLY A 787 4.71 24.32 18.07
CA GLY A 787 4.99 25.62 18.68
C GLY A 787 3.75 26.46 18.98
N GLN A 788 2.55 25.99 18.63
CA GLN A 788 1.30 26.73 18.82
C GLN A 788 0.46 26.25 20.00
N GLU A 789 0.79 25.10 20.60
CA GLU A 789 0.13 24.57 21.80
C GLU A 789 1.02 24.83 23.04
N PRO A 790 0.47 24.85 24.27
CA PRO A 790 1.25 25.15 25.47
C PRO A 790 2.46 24.24 25.62
N HIS A 791 3.64 24.85 25.78
CA HIS A 791 4.89 24.11 25.99
C HIS A 791 4.81 23.20 27.23
N THR A 792 4.18 23.69 28.30
CA THR A 792 3.97 22.97 29.57
C THR A 792 3.08 21.73 29.42
N ALA A 793 2.21 21.67 28.42
CA ALA A 793 1.33 20.52 28.16
C ALA A 793 1.95 19.48 27.22
N LEU A 794 2.96 19.86 26.44
CA LEU A 794 3.61 18.99 25.46
C LEU A 794 4.89 18.36 25.99
N PHE A 795 5.75 19.16 26.62
CA PHE A 795 7.13 18.78 26.89
C PHE A 795 7.37 18.41 28.35
N ALA A 796 8.24 17.42 28.55
CA ALA A 796 8.74 17.01 29.85
C ALA A 796 10.26 16.84 29.83
N GLU A 797 10.88 17.09 30.99
CA GLU A 797 12.31 16.84 31.22
C GLU A 797 12.60 15.32 31.33
N ASP A 798 13.85 14.97 31.61
CA ASP A 798 14.32 13.58 31.78
C ASP A 798 13.98 12.68 30.60
N GLY A 799 14.21 13.17 29.38
CA GLY A 799 13.90 12.43 28.16
C GLY A 799 12.41 12.22 27.92
N GLY A 800 11.55 13.02 28.57
CA GLY A 800 10.09 12.90 28.51
C GLY A 800 9.48 12.10 29.66
N PHE A 801 10.27 11.66 30.64
CA PHE A 801 9.83 10.74 31.70
C PHE A 801 9.58 11.38 33.07
N LYS A 802 9.95 12.66 33.28
CA LYS A 802 9.84 13.36 34.57
C LYS A 802 8.48 13.15 35.25
N TRP A 803 7.38 13.38 34.54
CA TRP A 803 6.04 13.30 35.12
C TRP A 803 5.58 11.87 35.42
N TYR A 804 6.07 10.86 34.69
CA TYR A 804 5.79 9.47 35.04
C TYR A 804 6.45 9.08 36.37
N ASN A 805 7.67 9.55 36.62
CA ASN A 805 8.37 9.34 37.89
C ASN A 805 7.61 10.01 39.04
N VAL A 806 7.29 11.30 38.91
CA VAL A 806 6.55 12.06 39.92
C VAL A 806 5.19 11.41 40.22
N LEU A 807 4.44 11.00 39.19
CA LEU A 807 3.16 10.32 39.37
C LEU A 807 3.31 8.98 40.10
N SER A 808 4.39 8.23 39.84
CA SER A 808 4.65 6.95 40.52
C SER A 808 4.96 7.12 42.01
N GLU A 809 5.56 8.25 42.41
CA GLU A 809 5.86 8.57 43.80
C GLU A 809 4.63 9.02 44.59
N ILE A 810 3.71 9.77 43.96
CA ILE A 810 2.52 10.29 44.64
C ILE A 810 1.37 9.27 44.67
N ALA A 811 1.24 8.42 43.64
CA ALA A 811 0.08 7.53 43.49
C ALA A 811 -0.19 6.64 44.71
N PRO A 812 0.82 6.07 45.41
CA PRO A 812 0.61 5.29 46.64
C PRO A 812 -0.03 6.09 47.79
N ASN A 813 0.03 7.42 47.79
CA ASN A 813 -0.56 8.24 48.84
C ASN A 813 -1.99 8.69 48.53
N ILE A 814 -2.40 8.65 47.25
CA ILE A 814 -3.68 9.22 46.80
C ILE A 814 -4.62 8.21 46.13
N VAL A 815 -4.17 7.02 45.75
CA VAL A 815 -5.03 5.98 45.15
C VAL A 815 -5.29 4.90 46.18
N LYS A 816 -6.54 4.48 46.42
CA LYS A 816 -6.87 3.42 47.38
C LYS A 816 -6.25 2.08 47.01
N ASP A 817 -6.16 1.17 47.98
CA ASP A 817 -5.92 -0.25 47.71
C ASP A 817 -6.96 -0.78 46.72
N GLU A 818 -6.53 -1.62 45.78
CA GLU A 818 -7.32 -2.06 44.63
C GLU A 818 -7.77 -0.93 43.69
N GLY A 819 -7.32 0.31 43.89
CA GLY A 819 -7.57 1.44 42.99
C GLY A 819 -6.78 1.34 41.69
N ARG A 820 -7.20 2.11 40.67
CA ARG A 820 -6.57 2.12 39.34
C ARG A 820 -5.87 3.44 39.06
N VAL A 821 -4.72 3.35 38.40
CA VAL A 821 -4.01 4.46 37.74
C VAL A 821 -4.07 4.22 36.24
N ILE A 822 -4.60 5.19 35.50
CA ILE A 822 -4.76 5.14 34.04
C ILE A 822 -3.94 6.26 33.42
N LEU A 823 -2.90 5.90 32.68
CA LEU A 823 -1.94 6.84 32.10
C LEU A 823 -1.94 6.77 30.57
N GLU A 824 -1.89 7.93 29.92
CA GLU A 824 -1.50 7.98 28.50
C GLU A 824 0.00 7.67 28.38
N CYS A 825 0.38 6.93 27.34
CA CYS A 825 1.77 6.73 26.98
C CYS A 825 2.08 7.10 25.52
N GLY A 826 3.27 7.67 25.33
CA GLY A 826 3.83 7.97 24.03
C GLY A 826 4.08 6.69 23.21
N LYS A 827 4.09 6.82 21.88
CA LYS A 827 4.45 5.70 21.00
C LYS A 827 5.89 5.26 21.27
N GLY A 828 6.06 4.00 21.66
CA GLY A 828 7.37 3.36 21.82
C GLY A 828 8.04 3.60 23.18
N ILE A 829 7.33 4.16 24.16
CA ILE A 829 7.84 4.36 25.52
C ILE A 829 7.19 3.47 26.58
N LEU A 830 6.32 2.53 26.16
CA LEU A 830 5.54 1.67 27.06
C LEU A 830 6.42 0.93 28.07
N GLN A 831 7.48 0.27 27.61
CA GLN A 831 8.31 -0.56 28.50
C GLN A 831 8.98 0.31 29.58
N GLN A 832 9.51 1.47 29.20
CA GLN A 832 10.13 2.39 30.14
C GLN A 832 9.14 2.91 31.18
N VAL A 833 7.90 3.19 30.77
CA VAL A 833 6.84 3.58 31.72
C VAL A 833 6.50 2.42 32.67
N LEU A 834 6.41 1.18 32.17
CA LEU A 834 6.17 0.02 33.03
C LEU A 834 7.32 -0.21 34.02
N ASP A 835 8.57 0.03 33.61
CA ASP A 835 9.73 -0.10 34.48
C ASP A 835 9.70 0.93 35.62
N ILE A 836 9.25 2.17 35.36
CA ILE A 836 9.02 3.21 36.39
C ILE A 836 7.93 2.75 37.38
N TRP A 837 6.90 2.07 36.89
CA TRP A 837 5.75 1.63 37.66
C TRP A 837 5.84 0.16 38.13
N ALA A 838 7.04 -0.41 38.23
CA ALA A 838 7.25 -1.82 38.56
C ALA A 838 6.64 -2.27 39.90
N GLY A 839 6.35 -1.34 40.81
CA GLY A 839 5.65 -1.60 42.08
C GLY A 839 4.12 -1.74 41.97
N TRP A 840 3.55 -1.66 40.76
CA TRP A 840 2.12 -1.75 40.50
C TRP A 840 1.79 -2.93 39.58
N GLU A 841 0.61 -3.54 39.74
CA GLU A 841 0.15 -4.61 38.87
C GLU A 841 -0.34 -4.04 37.53
N GLN A 842 0.25 -4.47 36.42
CA GLN A 842 -0.22 -4.10 35.08
C GLN A 842 -1.51 -4.87 34.73
N GLU A 843 -2.67 -4.22 34.88
CA GLU A 843 -3.99 -4.83 34.67
C GLU A 843 -4.37 -4.89 33.18
N ALA A 844 -4.16 -3.80 32.42
CA ALA A 844 -4.55 -3.74 31.02
C ALA A 844 -3.75 -2.71 30.22
N ILE A 845 -3.70 -2.91 28.89
CA ILE A 845 -3.15 -1.95 27.92
C ILE A 845 -4.17 -1.74 26.81
N TYR A 846 -4.51 -0.48 26.55
CA TYR A 846 -5.42 -0.09 25.48
C TYR A 846 -4.66 0.52 24.31
N LYS A 847 -5.01 0.04 23.11
CA LYS A 847 -4.45 0.53 21.85
C LYS A 847 -5.33 1.61 21.24
N ASP A 848 -4.69 2.59 20.61
CA ASP A 848 -5.41 3.56 19.78
C ASP A 848 -5.92 2.94 18.46
N VAL A 849 -6.65 3.74 17.68
CA VAL A 849 -7.20 3.34 16.38
C VAL A 849 -6.10 2.96 15.37
N GLN A 850 -4.86 3.39 15.60
CA GLN A 850 -3.70 3.08 14.77
C GLN A 850 -2.94 1.82 15.26
N GLY A 851 -3.38 1.20 16.35
CA GLY A 851 -2.80 -0.01 16.93
C GLY A 851 -1.59 0.23 17.84
N TRP A 852 -1.29 1.49 18.21
CA TRP A 852 -0.23 1.79 19.17
C TRP A 852 -0.76 1.65 20.60
N ASP A 853 0.06 1.08 21.49
CA ASP A 853 -0.20 1.11 22.92
C ASP A 853 -0.20 2.58 23.39
N ARG A 854 -1.35 3.03 23.92
CA ARG A 854 -1.57 4.44 24.29
C ARG A 854 -2.09 4.65 25.68
N CYS A 855 -2.70 3.65 26.29
CA CYS A 855 -3.21 3.76 27.64
C CYS A 855 -2.79 2.53 28.45
N ILE A 856 -2.24 2.79 29.63
CA ILE A 856 -1.78 1.78 30.58
C ILE A 856 -2.70 1.85 31.79
N VAL A 857 -3.23 0.70 32.22
CA VAL A 857 -4.01 0.56 33.45
C VAL A 857 -3.18 -0.21 34.46
N LEU A 858 -2.88 0.46 35.56
CA LEU A 858 -2.10 -0.05 36.68
C LEU A 858 -3.01 -0.17 37.90
N LYS A 859 -2.88 -1.27 38.63
CA LYS A 859 -3.69 -1.57 39.81
C LYS A 859 -2.81 -1.54 41.06
N ARG A 860 -3.31 -0.90 42.13
CA ARG A 860 -2.64 -0.91 43.42
C ARG A 860 -2.80 -2.29 44.07
N THR A 861 -1.69 -2.99 44.25
CA THR A 861 -1.64 -4.21 45.05
C THR A 861 -1.55 -3.85 46.54
N THR A 862 -2.28 -4.58 47.38
CA THR A 862 -2.25 -4.48 48.85
C THR A 862 -0.89 -4.77 49.45
#